data_AF-A0ABD3PE37-F1
#
_entry.id   AF-A0ABD3PE37-F1
#
_cell.length_a   1.000
_cell.length_b   1.000
_cell.length_c   1.000
_cell.angle_alpha   90.00
_cell.angle_beta   90.00
_cell.angle_gamma   90.00
#
_symmetry.space_group_name_H-M   'P 1'
#
loop_
_entity.id
_entity.type
_entity.pdbx_description
1 polymer ?
#
loop_
_entity_poly.entity_id
_entity_poly.type
_entity_poly.pdbx_seq_one_letter_code
_entity_poly.pdbx_strand_id
1 'polypeptide(L)'
;MLRAVGLLVFFSALSLGFYRETHVAEEGVGGGGSNISSFIRGGSDSGAGGLATEMQLEASAVTEKIHAAHYANRSEEQVKGDVTGDKADDNDAEANDTELDEAAIIAPLIEESVSTDRENLISNSNEEDKELANPVEQIILLGERHSGTDLIADHLGECFDIKVANTYKRYKHWFQEEDLTRVPENSAVVVAMFRDPYDWVEAMRVEPHHAHDHLRWLRSKTNLSSRPLEWKEFVTKPWIGRRGSMDSVTSRTNRGMNNAQCMDSYSFYDAAPCSVNDSSIVEGLGEYKYEYRHDRSERGFSSIIDLRREKVLNHLSVANFRGTRAFFSFRFEDMNVSGMSTLMKNLEEATGIKARCNATVGMAPHRLAQQNITKHGELTGDYIKWMDRFVDWEVESQIGYSRRGGGDTLQNKMPEARQDDPTPTAVIEPPTAKPVEQIILLGERHSGTNWITDYLTKCFDIKVTNIYTRYKHWFQEEDLTRVPENSAVVVAMFRDPYNWVEAMRVEPHHAHDHIRWLRPYTKDTIWQKMAIPLEWKEFVTKPWIGRRGSMDKNTSEIPGGIESAECMDLYSFYDAAPCSKYDSPYLQGLGEYKYEYQHDGSERGFSSIIDLRREKVLNHLSVANFRGTRAFLPYRFEDLNENGTGVLIKSMEEATGMKARCNATVGKAPRRRRLDVKKAITQHRELPKDFIKWMDRFVDWEVESRIGYFKRE
;
A
#
# COMPACT_ATOMS: atom_id res chain seq x y z
N MET A 1 22.54 -50.23 -43.87
CA MET A 1 21.71 -49.63 -44.94
C MET A 1 21.28 -48.25 -44.43
N LEU A 2 22.06 -47.16 -44.54
CA LEU A 2 22.51 -46.37 -45.70
C LEU A 2 21.37 -45.67 -46.48
N ARG A 3 21.45 -44.31 -46.47
CA ARG A 3 20.95 -43.28 -47.44
C ARG A 3 19.49 -42.82 -47.29
N ALA A 4 19.10 -41.57 -47.54
CA ALA A 4 19.77 -40.29 -47.90
C ALA A 4 18.69 -39.17 -47.78
N VAL A 5 19.01 -37.97 -47.26
CA VAL A 5 19.19 -36.67 -47.98
C VAL A 5 18.16 -36.34 -49.08
N GLY A 6 17.47 -35.19 -48.93
CA GLY A 6 16.75 -34.48 -49.99
C GLY A 6 16.41 -33.03 -49.59
N LEU A 7 17.14 -32.07 -50.17
CA LEU A 7 16.98 -30.62 -50.12
C LEU A 7 16.15 -30.12 -51.34
N LEU A 8 15.74 -28.83 -51.31
CA LEU A 8 15.18 -27.94 -52.38
C LEU A 8 13.67 -27.62 -52.22
N VAL A 9 13.19 -26.39 -51.97
CA VAL A 9 13.34 -25.00 -52.53
C VAL A 9 11.99 -24.54 -53.12
N PHE A 10 11.62 -23.32 -52.72
CA PHE A 10 10.65 -22.32 -53.23
C PHE A 10 9.77 -22.59 -54.46
N PHE A 11 8.49 -22.22 -54.36
CA PHE A 11 7.82 -21.37 -55.37
C PHE A 11 6.70 -20.52 -54.75
N SER A 12 6.72 -19.23 -55.11
CA SER A 12 5.71 -18.20 -54.87
C SER A 12 4.53 -18.35 -55.83
N ALA A 13 3.33 -17.87 -55.44
CA ALA A 13 2.29 -17.50 -56.39
C ALA A 13 1.50 -16.27 -55.90
N LEU A 14 1.55 -15.24 -56.74
CA LEU A 14 0.82 -13.97 -56.76
C LEU A 14 -0.64 -14.14 -57.21
N SER A 15 -1.49 -13.17 -56.85
CA SER A 15 -2.52 -12.48 -57.68
C SER A 15 -3.67 -12.02 -56.77
N LEU A 16 -4.32 -10.85 -56.83
CA LEU A 16 -4.39 -9.61 -57.63
C LEU A 16 -5.08 -8.62 -56.64
N GLY A 17 -4.76 -7.34 -56.46
CA GLY A 17 -4.57 -6.29 -57.46
C GLY A 17 -5.93 -5.69 -57.87
N PHE A 18 -6.37 -4.60 -57.23
CA PHE A 18 -7.03 -3.49 -57.95
C PHE A 18 -6.88 -2.14 -57.20
N TYR A 19 -6.29 -1.23 -57.98
CA TYR A 19 -6.06 0.20 -57.83
C TYR A 19 -7.35 1.03 -57.75
N ARG A 20 -7.32 2.19 -57.07
CA ARG A 20 -7.47 3.50 -57.74
C ARG A 20 -6.97 4.68 -56.89
N GLU A 21 -6.11 5.47 -57.53
CA GLU A 21 -5.61 6.82 -57.24
C GLU A 21 -6.78 7.85 -57.15
N THR A 22 -6.67 9.05 -56.59
CA THR A 22 -5.78 10.17 -57.00
C THR A 22 -5.71 11.34 -56.00
N HIS A 23 -4.48 11.84 -55.82
CA HIS A 23 -3.98 13.24 -55.75
C HIS A 23 -4.68 14.38 -54.96
N VAL A 24 -3.95 14.82 -53.91
CA VAL A 24 -3.32 16.14 -53.67
C VAL A 24 -3.87 17.40 -54.37
N ALA A 25 -4.19 18.44 -53.57
CA ALA A 25 -3.82 19.85 -53.85
C ALA A 25 -3.84 20.70 -52.55
N GLU A 26 -2.88 21.63 -52.48
CA GLU A 26 -2.56 22.59 -51.43
C GLU A 26 -3.47 23.84 -51.39
N GLU A 27 -3.14 24.76 -50.46
CA GLU A 27 -3.62 26.14 -50.21
C GLU A 27 -4.86 26.21 -49.29
N GLY A 28 -4.96 27.05 -48.25
CA GLY A 28 -4.19 28.21 -47.82
C GLY A 28 -5.17 29.29 -47.33
N VAL A 29 -4.96 29.79 -46.10
CA VAL A 29 -5.38 31.11 -45.57
C VAL A 29 -6.85 31.39 -45.20
N GLY A 30 -7.04 31.95 -43.99
CA GLY A 30 -8.15 32.83 -43.57
C GLY A 30 -9.16 32.16 -42.62
N GLY A 31 -9.55 32.67 -41.45
CA GLY A 31 -9.52 34.01 -40.89
C GLY A 31 -10.95 34.41 -40.45
N GLY A 32 -11.16 34.64 -39.14
CA GLY A 32 -12.39 35.20 -38.54
C GLY A 32 -13.53 34.19 -38.34
N GLY A 33 -14.27 34.15 -37.24
CA GLY A 33 -14.54 35.14 -36.20
C GLY A 33 -16.05 35.28 -36.04
N SER A 34 -16.55 35.21 -34.79
CA SER A 34 -17.88 35.64 -34.31
C SER A 34 -19.10 34.87 -34.86
N ASN A 35 -20.25 34.73 -34.21
CA ASN A 35 -20.83 35.02 -32.90
C ASN A 35 -22.27 34.41 -32.97
N ILE A 36 -23.03 34.54 -31.88
CA ILE A 36 -24.52 34.52 -31.83
C ILE A 36 -25.11 33.10 -31.77
N SER A 37 -25.35 32.55 -30.58
CA SER A 37 -26.47 32.81 -29.66
C SER A 37 -27.84 32.37 -30.19
N SER A 38 -28.44 31.46 -29.40
CA SER A 38 -29.87 31.38 -29.08
C SER A 38 -30.87 31.27 -30.23
N PHE A 39 -31.65 30.19 -30.26
CA PHE A 39 -33.10 30.37 -30.26
C PHE A 39 -33.83 29.19 -29.61
N ILE A 40 -34.86 29.58 -28.87
CA ILE A 40 -35.78 28.83 -28.01
C ILE A 40 -37.01 28.39 -28.82
N ARG A 41 -37.76 27.42 -28.25
CA ARG A 41 -39.07 26.83 -28.64
C ARG A 41 -38.95 25.67 -29.61
N GLY A 42 -39.58 24.53 -29.36
CA GLY A 42 -40.78 24.26 -28.56
C GLY A 42 -41.72 23.46 -29.44
N GLY A 43 -42.29 22.37 -28.92
CA GLY A 43 -43.20 21.55 -29.72
C GLY A 43 -43.38 20.17 -29.14
N SER A 44 -44.29 20.08 -28.18
CA SER A 44 -45.13 18.90 -27.92
C SER A 44 -45.75 18.39 -29.23
N ASP A 45 -45.76 17.08 -29.46
CA ASP A 45 -46.99 16.30 -29.31
C ASP A 45 -46.84 14.80 -29.64
N SER A 46 -47.51 14.02 -28.79
CA SER A 46 -48.23 12.77 -29.02
C SER A 46 -47.76 11.74 -30.05
N GLY A 47 -47.75 10.47 -29.64
CA GLY A 47 -48.35 9.42 -30.46
C GLY A 47 -47.71 8.04 -30.42
N ALA A 48 -48.27 7.19 -29.54
CA ALA A 48 -48.69 5.80 -29.80
C ALA A 48 -47.70 4.71 -30.29
N GLY A 49 -47.83 3.54 -29.64
CA GLY A 49 -47.48 2.22 -30.17
C GLY A 49 -46.02 1.84 -29.89
N GLY A 50 -45.69 0.91 -29.00
CA GLY A 50 -46.23 -0.44 -28.91
C GLY A 50 -45.32 -1.37 -29.69
N LEU A 51 -44.47 -2.13 -28.98
CA LEU A 51 -44.07 -3.51 -29.27
C LEU A 51 -42.96 -3.90 -28.29
N ALA A 52 -43.34 -4.78 -27.36
CA ALA A 52 -42.42 -5.55 -26.56
C ALA A 52 -41.69 -6.53 -27.48
N THR A 53 -40.36 -6.46 -27.51
CA THR A 53 -39.51 -7.52 -28.04
C THR A 53 -38.69 -8.13 -26.92
N GLU A 54 -39.10 -9.35 -26.65
CA GLU A 54 -38.49 -10.41 -25.86
C GLU A 54 -37.03 -10.63 -26.28
N MET A 55 -36.08 -10.35 -25.38
CA MET A 55 -34.67 -10.69 -25.56
C MET A 55 -34.39 -12.01 -24.83
N GLN A 56 -34.30 -13.08 -25.62
CA GLN A 56 -33.71 -14.36 -25.20
C GLN A 56 -32.25 -14.16 -24.81
N LEU A 57 -31.97 -14.36 -23.52
CA LEU A 57 -30.63 -14.65 -23.01
C LEU A 57 -30.59 -16.14 -22.66
N GLU A 58 -30.04 -16.93 -23.57
CA GLU A 58 -29.70 -18.32 -23.32
C GLU A 58 -28.61 -18.39 -22.24
N ALA A 59 -28.98 -18.95 -21.09
CA ALA A 59 -28.09 -19.27 -20.00
C ALA A 59 -27.30 -20.55 -20.32
N SER A 60 -25.97 -20.43 -20.38
CA SER A 60 -25.08 -21.59 -20.37
C SER A 60 -24.95 -22.10 -18.94
N ALA A 61 -25.64 -23.21 -18.64
CA ALA A 61 -25.58 -23.95 -17.40
C ALA A 61 -24.78 -25.24 -17.59
N VAL A 62 -23.50 -25.25 -17.21
CA VAL A 62 -22.70 -26.44 -16.86
C VAL A 62 -21.57 -25.93 -15.95
N THR A 63 -21.59 -26.06 -14.63
CA THR A 63 -21.12 -27.24 -13.88
C THR A 63 -21.22 -26.90 -12.38
N GLU A 64 -22.07 -27.59 -11.59
CA GLU A 64 -21.84 -27.82 -10.15
C GLU A 64 -22.89 -28.79 -9.61
N LYS A 65 -22.54 -30.09 -9.58
CA LYS A 65 -23.34 -31.16 -8.98
C LYS A 65 -22.45 -32.20 -8.30
N ILE A 66 -21.60 -31.81 -7.34
CA ILE A 66 -21.09 -32.72 -6.30
C ILE A 66 -20.79 -31.91 -5.03
N HIS A 67 -21.73 -31.88 -4.08
CA HIS A 67 -21.53 -31.78 -2.60
C HIS A 67 -22.81 -31.35 -1.88
N ALA A 68 -23.83 -32.21 -1.93
CA ALA A 68 -24.97 -32.13 -1.02
C ALA A 68 -25.53 -33.53 -0.77
N ALA A 69 -24.77 -34.37 -0.07
CA ALA A 69 -25.26 -35.59 0.57
C ALA A 69 -24.20 -36.09 1.55
N HIS A 70 -24.17 -35.55 2.77
CA HIS A 70 -23.69 -36.22 3.99
C HIS A 70 -23.85 -35.27 5.17
N TYR A 71 -25.08 -35.09 5.68
CA TYR A 71 -25.32 -34.70 7.08
C TYR A 71 -26.79 -34.98 7.42
N ALA A 72 -27.10 -36.28 7.60
CA ALA A 72 -28.28 -36.75 8.30
C ALA A 72 -28.06 -38.23 8.65
N ASN A 73 -27.50 -38.49 9.85
CA ASN A 73 -27.68 -39.68 10.70
C ASN A 73 -26.46 -39.90 11.59
N ARG A 74 -26.57 -39.54 12.88
CA ARG A 74 -26.48 -40.52 13.98
C ARG A 74 -26.81 -39.85 15.30
N SER A 75 -27.90 -40.33 15.87
CA SER A 75 -28.27 -40.27 17.28
C SER A 75 -27.45 -41.28 18.09
N GLU A 76 -27.30 -40.95 19.38
CA GLU A 76 -27.26 -41.85 20.54
C GLU A 76 -26.10 -42.85 20.69
N GLU A 77 -25.25 -42.61 21.70
CA GLU A 77 -24.92 -43.65 22.67
C GLU A 77 -24.71 -43.05 24.07
N GLN A 78 -25.32 -43.71 25.06
CA GLN A 78 -25.39 -43.39 26.48
C GLN A 78 -24.04 -43.55 27.18
N VAL A 79 -23.71 -42.65 28.11
CA VAL A 79 -23.03 -43.03 29.36
C VAL A 79 -23.70 -42.29 30.51
N LYS A 80 -24.33 -43.09 31.40
CA LYS A 80 -24.87 -42.70 32.70
C LYS A 80 -23.73 -42.35 33.67
N GLY A 81 -23.95 -41.35 34.51
CA GLY A 81 -23.12 -41.05 35.67
C GLY A 81 -23.80 -40.02 36.57
N ASP A 82 -24.83 -40.47 37.29
CA ASP A 82 -25.40 -39.81 38.47
C ASP A 82 -24.30 -39.53 39.52
N VAL A 83 -24.19 -38.31 40.03
CA VAL A 83 -24.09 -38.02 41.47
C VAL A 83 -24.76 -36.68 41.77
N THR A 84 -25.60 -36.73 42.79
CA THR A 84 -26.56 -35.80 43.36
C THR A 84 -25.99 -34.69 44.25
N GLY A 85 -26.79 -33.63 44.43
CA GLY A 85 -26.86 -32.78 45.62
C GLY A 85 -25.81 -31.65 45.67
N ASP A 86 -26.08 -30.43 46.13
CA ASP A 86 -27.24 -29.89 46.84
C ASP A 86 -27.22 -28.35 46.73
N LYS A 87 -28.41 -27.78 46.94
CA LYS A 87 -28.69 -26.36 47.12
C LYS A 87 -28.20 -25.84 48.48
N ALA A 88 -27.83 -24.55 48.53
CA ALA A 88 -28.17 -23.56 49.57
C ALA A 88 -27.34 -22.30 49.24
N ASP A 89 -27.95 -21.19 48.86
CA ASP A 89 -28.58 -20.18 49.73
C ASP A 89 -27.56 -19.35 50.53
N ASP A 90 -27.67 -18.03 50.28
CA ASP A 90 -27.63 -16.94 51.25
C ASP A 90 -26.32 -16.25 51.70
N ASN A 91 -26.42 -14.91 51.59
CA ASN A 91 -25.94 -13.84 52.47
C ASN A 91 -24.58 -13.18 52.20
N ASP A 92 -24.68 -11.94 51.69
CA ASP A 92 -24.36 -10.69 52.38
C ASP A 92 -23.33 -10.74 53.52
N ALA A 93 -22.25 -9.97 53.37
CA ALA A 93 -21.75 -9.09 54.43
C ALA A 93 -20.75 -8.06 53.87
N GLU A 94 -21.10 -6.80 54.05
CA GLU A 94 -20.21 -5.63 54.10
C GLU A 94 -19.17 -5.75 55.22
N ALA A 95 -18.07 -5.00 55.07
CA ALA A 95 -17.24 -4.31 56.10
C ALA A 95 -15.74 -4.43 55.71
N ASN A 96 -15.15 -3.35 55.20
CA ASN A 96 -14.43 -2.30 55.92
C ASN A 96 -12.96 -2.63 56.22
N ASP A 97 -12.10 -1.75 55.67
CA ASP A 97 -10.92 -1.12 56.24
C ASP A 97 -9.95 -1.95 57.10
N THR A 98 -8.69 -1.99 56.66
CA THR A 98 -7.62 -1.31 57.42
C THR A 98 -6.32 -1.24 56.61
N GLU A 99 -5.82 -0.02 56.46
CA GLU A 99 -4.42 0.33 56.27
C GLU A 99 -3.52 -0.41 57.27
N LEU A 100 -2.35 -0.86 56.82
CA LEU A 100 -1.13 -0.87 57.62
C LEU A 100 0.07 -0.61 56.69
N ASP A 101 0.67 0.56 56.91
CA ASP A 101 2.04 0.91 56.54
C ASP A 101 3.03 -0.09 57.14
N GLU A 102 4.02 -0.51 56.36
CA GLU A 102 5.38 -0.72 56.87
C GLU A 102 6.38 -0.68 55.70
N ALA A 103 7.04 0.47 55.56
CA ALA A 103 8.30 0.60 54.86
C ALA A 103 9.43 0.12 55.79
N ALA A 104 10.35 -0.70 55.27
CA ALA A 104 11.75 -0.30 55.06
C ALA A 104 12.73 -1.49 54.82
N ILE A 105 13.84 -1.11 54.17
CA ILE A 105 15.19 -1.70 54.18
C ILE A 105 15.44 -2.92 53.27
N ILE A 106 16.15 -2.73 52.15
CA ILE A 106 17.61 -2.98 52.00
C ILE A 106 18.04 -2.52 50.58
N ALA A 107 18.97 -1.57 50.57
CA ALA A 107 19.91 -1.32 49.48
C ALA A 107 21.33 -1.64 50.00
N PRO A 108 22.28 -2.01 49.14
CA PRO A 108 23.69 -1.68 49.36
C PRO A 108 24.21 -0.79 48.21
N LEU A 109 24.70 0.41 48.51
CA LEU A 109 26.10 0.72 48.85
C LEU A 109 27.08 0.44 47.71
N ILE A 110 27.35 1.47 46.91
CA ILE A 110 28.70 1.75 46.39
C ILE A 110 28.88 3.28 46.44
N GLU A 111 29.63 3.74 47.45
CA GLU A 111 30.19 5.09 47.54
C GLU A 111 31.63 5.12 47.01
N GLU A 112 31.98 6.32 46.60
CA GLU A 112 33.17 6.78 45.88
C GLU A 112 34.49 6.56 46.61
N SER A 113 35.56 6.38 45.82
CA SER A 113 36.85 6.96 46.14
C SER A 113 37.41 7.67 44.90
N VAL A 114 37.71 8.94 45.12
CA VAL A 114 38.10 10.00 44.18
C VAL A 114 39.59 9.93 43.82
N SER A 115 39.91 10.48 42.64
CA SER A 115 41.14 11.19 42.28
C SER A 115 42.28 10.47 41.56
N THR A 116 42.68 11.13 40.47
CA THR A 116 44.01 11.21 39.82
C THR A 116 44.55 9.95 39.17
N ASP A 117 44.35 9.85 37.85
CA ASP A 117 45.41 9.55 36.87
C ASP A 117 44.86 9.82 35.45
N ARG A 118 45.01 11.05 34.98
CA ARG A 118 44.68 11.44 33.60
C ARG A 118 45.89 12.08 32.94
N GLU A 119 47.00 11.36 32.95
CA GLU A 119 48.22 11.63 32.17
C GLU A 119 49.08 10.35 32.16
N ASN A 120 48.65 9.30 31.43
CA ASN A 120 49.52 8.19 30.97
C ASN A 120 48.87 7.15 30.03
N LEU A 121 47.80 7.50 29.30
CA LEU A 121 47.20 6.63 28.26
C LEU A 121 47.56 7.09 26.84
N ILE A 122 48.85 7.32 26.60
CA ILE A 122 49.43 7.46 25.26
C ILE A 122 50.70 6.59 25.21
N SER A 123 50.51 5.29 25.05
CA SER A 123 51.46 4.33 24.43
C SER A 123 51.03 2.90 24.73
N ASN A 124 50.04 2.40 23.99
CA ASN A 124 49.83 0.97 23.72
C ASN A 124 48.74 0.79 22.65
N SER A 125 48.89 1.46 21.50
CA SER A 125 47.92 1.42 20.38
C SER A 125 48.36 0.54 19.20
N ASN A 126 49.31 -0.37 19.36
CA ASN A 126 49.93 -1.05 18.22
C ASN A 126 49.87 -2.59 18.25
N GLU A 127 49.10 -3.22 19.14
CA GLU A 127 49.01 -4.70 19.20
C GLU A 127 47.59 -5.32 19.13
N GLU A 128 46.51 -4.54 19.11
CA GLU A 128 45.14 -5.06 18.89
C GLU A 128 44.71 -5.12 17.40
N ASP A 129 45.46 -4.52 16.47
CA ASP A 129 45.11 -4.48 15.03
C ASP A 129 45.51 -5.73 14.22
N LYS A 130 45.82 -6.85 14.90
CA LYS A 130 46.01 -8.18 14.26
C LYS A 130 44.99 -9.20 14.73
N GLU A 131 43.78 -8.76 15.06
CA GLU A 131 42.65 -9.68 14.98
C GLU A 131 42.64 -10.25 13.56
N LEU A 132 42.88 -11.56 13.47
CA LEU A 132 43.13 -12.27 12.23
C LEU A 132 41.83 -12.22 11.40
N ALA A 133 41.64 -11.14 10.64
CA ALA A 133 40.42 -10.91 9.90
C ALA A 133 40.14 -12.16 9.07
N ASN A 134 39.01 -12.83 9.37
CA ASN A 134 38.65 -14.09 8.74
C ASN A 134 38.85 -13.94 7.22
N PRO A 135 39.54 -14.88 6.56
CA PRO A 135 39.70 -14.81 5.13
C PRO A 135 38.32 -14.75 4.47
N VAL A 136 38.18 -13.97 3.41
CA VAL A 136 36.93 -13.99 2.64
C VAL A 136 36.75 -15.39 2.07
N GLU A 137 35.58 -15.98 2.31
CA GLU A 137 35.27 -17.35 1.90
C GLU A 137 34.43 -17.39 0.62
N GLN A 138 33.65 -16.33 0.37
CA GLN A 138 32.74 -16.28 -0.78
C GLN A 138 32.42 -14.86 -1.25
N ILE A 139 32.10 -14.76 -2.54
CA ILE A 139 31.44 -13.60 -3.15
C ILE A 139 29.97 -13.96 -3.29
N ILE A 140 29.06 -13.15 -2.75
CA ILE A 140 27.62 -13.38 -2.83
C ILE A 140 27.01 -12.35 -3.78
N LEU A 141 26.36 -12.83 -4.83
CA LEU A 141 25.64 -11.98 -5.76
C LEU A 141 24.15 -11.98 -5.45
N LEU A 142 23.62 -10.80 -5.19
CA LEU A 142 22.22 -10.48 -4.99
C LEU A 142 21.72 -9.58 -6.11
N GLY A 143 20.42 -9.51 -6.29
CA GLY A 143 19.82 -8.56 -7.21
C GLY A 143 18.42 -8.94 -7.57
N GLU A 144 17.68 -7.99 -8.12
CA GLU A 144 16.30 -8.23 -8.50
C GLU A 144 16.22 -9.19 -9.69
N ARG A 145 15.03 -9.71 -9.98
CA ARG A 145 14.82 -10.46 -11.24
C ARG A 145 15.18 -9.57 -12.41
N HIS A 146 15.58 -10.16 -13.54
CA HIS A 146 15.92 -9.41 -14.76
C HIS A 146 17.06 -8.39 -14.63
N SER A 147 17.88 -8.44 -13.57
CA SER A 147 19.02 -7.55 -13.32
C SER A 147 20.38 -8.10 -13.83
N GLY A 148 20.35 -9.17 -14.63
CA GLY A 148 21.57 -9.78 -15.20
C GLY A 148 22.43 -10.57 -14.21
N THR A 149 21.93 -10.87 -13.02
CA THR A 149 22.73 -11.57 -12.00
C THR A 149 23.25 -12.96 -12.40
N ASP A 150 22.53 -13.75 -13.23
CA ASP A 150 23.07 -15.07 -13.65
C ASP A 150 24.37 -14.92 -14.42
N LEU A 151 24.36 -13.99 -15.39
CA LEU A 151 25.50 -13.65 -16.22
C LEU A 151 26.71 -13.19 -15.39
N ILE A 152 26.48 -12.32 -14.41
CA ILE A 152 27.54 -11.81 -13.54
C ILE A 152 28.08 -12.92 -12.63
N ALA A 153 27.22 -13.77 -12.07
CA ALA A 153 27.65 -14.87 -11.21
C ALA A 153 28.56 -15.85 -11.97
N ASP A 154 28.17 -16.22 -13.20
CA ASP A 154 28.96 -17.11 -14.06
C ASP A 154 30.34 -16.50 -14.35
N HIS A 155 30.39 -15.22 -14.74
CA HIS A 155 31.65 -14.54 -15.03
C HIS A 155 32.56 -14.47 -13.81
N LEU A 156 32.02 -14.06 -12.65
CA LEU A 156 32.81 -13.99 -11.42
C LEU A 156 33.36 -15.36 -11.00
N GLY A 157 32.59 -16.43 -11.22
CA GLY A 157 33.01 -17.81 -10.94
C GLY A 157 34.18 -18.27 -11.82
N GLU A 158 34.27 -17.80 -13.06
CA GLU A 158 35.43 -18.04 -13.93
C GLU A 158 36.66 -17.22 -13.49
N CYS A 159 36.42 -15.99 -13.00
CA CYS A 159 37.49 -15.03 -12.75
C CYS A 159 38.16 -15.17 -11.38
N PHE A 160 37.43 -15.50 -10.31
CA PHE A 160 37.99 -15.58 -8.96
C PHE A 160 38.12 -17.03 -8.49
N ASP A 161 39.21 -17.34 -7.79
CA ASP A 161 39.42 -18.66 -7.17
C ASP A 161 38.81 -18.73 -5.77
N ILE A 162 37.55 -18.31 -5.68
CA ILE A 162 36.76 -18.28 -4.45
C ILE A 162 35.32 -18.65 -4.81
N LYS A 163 34.56 -19.16 -3.83
CA LYS A 163 33.16 -19.53 -4.07
C LYS A 163 32.34 -18.30 -4.45
N VAL A 164 31.72 -18.33 -5.63
CA VAL A 164 30.68 -17.36 -6.02
C VAL A 164 29.31 -17.98 -5.77
N ALA A 165 28.53 -17.38 -4.88
CA ALA A 165 27.22 -17.87 -4.47
C ALA A 165 26.10 -16.92 -4.91
N ASN A 166 24.97 -17.48 -5.31
CA ASN A 166 23.73 -16.76 -5.65
C ASN A 166 22.72 -16.77 -4.50
N THR A 167 23.20 -16.98 -3.27
CA THR A 167 22.34 -17.10 -2.09
C THR A 167 23.10 -16.60 -0.88
N TYR A 168 22.52 -15.64 -0.15
CA TYR A 168 22.94 -15.32 1.21
C TYR A 168 22.25 -16.29 2.18
N LYS A 169 20.99 -15.98 2.56
CA LYS A 169 20.08 -16.94 3.19
C LYS A 169 19.15 -17.56 2.15
N ARG A 170 18.60 -16.71 1.28
CA ARG A 170 17.64 -17.07 0.22
C ARG A 170 18.23 -16.79 -1.15
N TYR A 171 17.72 -17.49 -2.17
CA TYR A 171 18.16 -17.27 -3.55
C TYR A 171 18.12 -15.78 -3.92
N LYS A 172 19.10 -15.33 -4.68
CA LYS A 172 19.49 -13.93 -4.92
C LYS A 172 18.39 -12.90 -5.21
N HIS A 173 17.25 -13.33 -5.75
CA HIS A 173 16.11 -12.46 -6.07
C HIS A 173 15.14 -12.21 -4.92
N TRP A 174 15.29 -12.96 -3.83
CA TRP A 174 14.39 -13.00 -2.68
C TRP A 174 14.83 -12.03 -1.59
N PHE A 175 13.89 -11.68 -0.70
CA PHE A 175 14.20 -10.88 0.49
C PHE A 175 15.23 -11.63 1.33
N GLN A 176 16.32 -10.96 1.68
CA GLN A 176 17.40 -11.52 2.46
C GLN A 176 17.18 -11.28 3.95
N GLU A 177 17.71 -12.19 4.75
CA GLU A 177 17.80 -12.09 6.20
C GLU A 177 19.19 -12.58 6.62
N GLU A 178 19.64 -12.13 7.79
CA GLU A 178 20.90 -12.61 8.36
C GLU A 178 20.82 -14.12 8.66
N ASP A 179 21.90 -14.84 8.33
CA ASP A 179 22.06 -16.26 8.60
C ASP A 179 23.54 -16.61 8.78
N LEU A 180 24.02 -16.48 10.01
CA LEU A 180 25.41 -16.78 10.36
C LEU A 180 25.77 -18.26 10.27
N THR A 181 24.78 -19.16 10.14
CA THR A 181 25.07 -20.58 9.91
C THR A 181 25.53 -20.84 8.48
N ARG A 182 25.17 -19.95 7.55
CA ARG A 182 25.46 -20.07 6.13
C ARG A 182 26.52 -19.07 5.64
N VAL A 183 26.54 -17.89 6.25
CA VAL A 183 27.52 -16.84 5.97
C VAL A 183 28.19 -16.45 7.28
N PRO A 184 29.33 -17.08 7.63
CA PRO A 184 30.08 -16.75 8.84
C PRO A 184 30.43 -15.27 8.93
N GLU A 185 30.68 -14.81 10.16
CA GLU A 185 30.95 -13.41 10.46
C GLU A 185 32.15 -12.88 9.66
N ASN A 186 31.93 -11.74 8.99
CA ASN A 186 32.88 -11.06 8.11
C ASN A 186 33.51 -11.97 7.03
N SER A 187 32.78 -12.99 6.53
CA SER A 187 33.33 -13.95 5.55
C SER A 187 32.87 -13.75 4.11
N ALA A 188 31.90 -12.87 3.84
CA ALA A 188 31.40 -12.65 2.48
C ALA A 188 31.61 -11.22 1.97
N VAL A 189 31.96 -11.11 0.68
CA VAL A 189 31.83 -9.87 -0.08
C VAL A 189 30.52 -9.95 -0.86
N VAL A 190 29.61 -8.99 -0.64
CA VAL A 190 28.28 -8.98 -1.25
C VAL A 190 28.21 -7.95 -2.38
N VAL A 191 27.69 -8.38 -3.52
CA VAL A 191 27.42 -7.52 -4.68
C VAL A 191 25.91 -7.51 -4.93
N ALA A 192 25.28 -6.33 -4.86
CA ALA A 192 23.86 -6.15 -5.16
C ALA A 192 23.69 -5.49 -6.55
N MET A 193 22.98 -6.18 -7.42
CA MET A 193 22.72 -5.75 -8.80
C MET A 193 21.32 -5.16 -8.91
N PHE A 194 21.24 -3.94 -9.43
CA PHE A 194 19.98 -3.28 -9.72
C PHE A 194 19.88 -2.97 -11.21
N ARG A 195 18.66 -2.94 -11.72
CA ARG A 195 18.36 -2.52 -13.10
C ARG A 195 17.54 -1.26 -13.07
N ASP A 196 17.65 -0.44 -14.11
CA ASP A 196 16.88 0.79 -14.25
C ASP A 196 15.39 0.49 -14.01
N PRO A 197 14.71 1.27 -13.13
CA PRO A 197 13.36 0.92 -12.67
C PRO A 197 12.34 0.86 -13.82
N TYR A 198 12.51 1.65 -14.88
CA TYR A 198 11.62 1.63 -16.03
C TYR A 198 11.76 0.32 -16.81
N ASP A 199 13.01 -0.06 -17.11
CA ASP A 199 13.32 -1.28 -17.87
C ASP A 199 13.03 -2.52 -17.03
N TRP A 200 13.28 -2.47 -15.72
CA TRP A 200 13.01 -3.56 -14.80
C TRP A 200 11.52 -3.87 -14.68
N VAL A 201 10.67 -2.84 -14.48
CA VAL A 201 9.22 -3.03 -14.41
C VAL A 201 8.68 -3.57 -15.73
N GLU A 202 9.20 -3.09 -16.86
CA GLU A 202 8.81 -3.60 -18.18
C GLU A 202 9.27 -5.05 -18.40
N ALA A 203 10.47 -5.43 -17.95
CA ALA A 203 10.93 -6.82 -17.95
C ALA A 203 10.03 -7.72 -17.10
N MET A 204 9.69 -7.27 -15.90
CA MET A 204 8.76 -7.97 -15.02
C MET A 204 7.36 -8.07 -15.63
N ARG A 205 6.90 -7.08 -16.41
CA ARG A 205 5.61 -7.15 -17.10
C ARG A 205 5.59 -8.18 -18.21
N VAL A 206 6.65 -8.21 -19.02
CA VAL A 206 6.80 -9.16 -20.13
C VAL A 206 6.95 -10.58 -19.61
N GLU A 207 7.76 -10.78 -18.57
CA GLU A 207 8.08 -12.08 -18.00
C GLU A 207 8.08 -12.02 -16.46
N PRO A 208 6.89 -12.06 -15.82
CA PRO A 208 6.76 -12.00 -14.37
C PRO A 208 7.10 -13.37 -13.77
N HIS A 209 8.38 -13.74 -13.76
CA HIS A 209 8.84 -14.99 -13.15
C HIS A 209 8.17 -15.18 -11.79
N HIS A 210 7.76 -16.39 -11.45
CA HIS A 210 7.08 -16.77 -10.21
C HIS A 210 5.76 -16.01 -9.90
N ALA A 211 5.35 -15.02 -10.70
CA ALA A 211 4.22 -14.15 -10.44
C ALA A 211 3.11 -14.36 -11.48
N HIS A 212 2.60 -15.60 -11.54
CA HIS A 212 1.71 -16.06 -12.61
C HIS A 212 0.37 -15.32 -12.66
N ASP A 213 -0.08 -14.74 -11.54
CA ASP A 213 -1.31 -13.94 -11.51
C ASP A 213 -1.14 -12.59 -12.20
N HIS A 214 0.08 -12.18 -12.54
CA HIS A 214 0.37 -10.95 -13.28
C HIS A 214 0.50 -11.18 -14.79
N LEU A 215 -0.11 -12.27 -15.27
CA LEU A 215 -0.33 -12.55 -16.69
C LEU A 215 -1.82 -12.64 -16.99
N ARG A 216 -2.19 -12.36 -18.24
CA ARG A 216 -3.53 -12.68 -18.75
C ARG A 216 -3.51 -14.07 -19.38
N TRP A 217 -4.11 -15.02 -18.67
CA TRP A 217 -4.28 -16.39 -19.14
C TRP A 217 -5.39 -16.46 -20.20
N LEU A 218 -5.05 -16.95 -21.38
CA LEU A 218 -5.96 -17.20 -22.49
C LEU A 218 -6.26 -18.70 -22.54
N ARG A 219 -7.47 -19.08 -22.16
CA ARG A 219 -7.91 -20.47 -22.23
C ARG A 219 -8.38 -20.78 -23.65
N SER A 220 -7.49 -21.31 -24.49
CA SER A 220 -7.93 -21.98 -25.73
C SER A 220 -8.26 -23.44 -25.44
N LYS A 221 -9.11 -24.07 -26.28
CA LYS A 221 -9.54 -25.47 -26.08
C LYS A 221 -8.38 -26.49 -26.09
N THR A 222 -7.22 -26.13 -26.63
CA THR A 222 -6.11 -27.06 -26.86
C THR A 222 -4.78 -26.61 -26.28
N ASN A 223 -4.58 -25.32 -25.97
CA ASN A 223 -3.33 -24.78 -25.43
C ASN A 223 -3.60 -23.70 -24.37
N LEU A 224 -2.89 -23.79 -23.24
CA LEU A 224 -2.82 -22.72 -22.28
C LEU A 224 -1.75 -21.73 -22.77
N SER A 225 -2.17 -20.54 -23.21
CA SER A 225 -1.25 -19.44 -23.51
C SER A 225 -1.46 -18.29 -22.54
N SER A 226 -0.42 -17.52 -22.32
CA SER A 226 -0.46 -16.29 -21.52
C SER A 226 0.00 -15.11 -22.36
N ARG A 227 -0.53 -13.93 -22.08
CA ARG A 227 0.02 -12.66 -22.58
C ARG A 227 0.32 -11.71 -21.40
N PRO A 228 1.31 -10.82 -21.55
CA PRO A 228 1.52 -9.73 -20.59
C PRO A 228 0.25 -8.92 -20.35
N LEU A 229 0.09 -8.40 -19.13
CA LEU A 229 -0.93 -7.39 -18.85
C LEU A 229 -0.55 -6.07 -19.54
N GLU A 230 -1.54 -5.20 -19.78
CA GLU A 230 -1.26 -3.82 -20.16
C GLU A 230 -0.45 -3.16 -19.05
N TRP A 231 0.50 -2.27 -19.39
CA TRP A 231 1.44 -1.74 -18.40
C TRP A 231 0.73 -1.10 -17.21
N LYS A 232 -0.35 -0.33 -17.45
CA LYS A 232 -1.10 0.34 -16.39
C LYS A 232 -1.82 -0.65 -15.48
N GLU A 233 -2.40 -1.71 -16.06
CA GLU A 233 -2.99 -2.81 -15.28
C GLU A 233 -1.92 -3.53 -14.46
N PHE A 234 -0.75 -3.81 -15.04
CA PHE A 234 0.35 -4.50 -14.37
C PHE A 234 0.89 -3.74 -13.17
N VAL A 235 1.19 -2.44 -13.33
CA VAL A 235 1.81 -1.64 -12.27
C VAL A 235 0.85 -1.22 -11.16
N THR A 236 -0.46 -1.34 -11.38
CA THR A 236 -1.49 -1.02 -10.38
C THR A 236 -2.10 -2.26 -9.72
N LYS A 237 -1.84 -3.44 -10.27
CA LYS A 237 -2.30 -4.70 -9.71
C LYS A 237 -1.61 -4.99 -8.37
N PRO A 238 -2.36 -5.33 -7.31
CA PRO A 238 -1.77 -5.76 -6.05
C PRO A 238 -0.86 -6.97 -6.24
N TRP A 239 0.35 -6.88 -5.69
CA TRP A 239 1.34 -7.95 -5.71
C TRP A 239 1.04 -8.96 -4.59
N ILE A 240 -0.08 -9.67 -4.75
CA ILE A 240 -0.61 -10.62 -3.77
C ILE A 240 -0.85 -11.96 -4.47
N GLY A 241 -0.18 -13.00 -3.98
CA GLY A 241 -0.44 -14.38 -4.40
C GLY A 241 -1.61 -15.01 -3.66
N ARG A 242 -2.31 -15.93 -4.32
CA ARG A 242 -3.34 -16.78 -3.71
C ARG A 242 -2.67 -17.85 -2.85
N ARG A 243 -3.19 -18.06 -1.65
CA ARG A 243 -2.87 -19.23 -0.83
C ARG A 243 -3.67 -20.43 -1.34
N GLY A 244 -3.00 -21.57 -1.48
CA GLY A 244 -3.64 -22.80 -1.90
C GLY A 244 -4.31 -23.57 -0.77
N SER A 245 -4.66 -24.82 -1.05
CA SER A 245 -5.39 -25.67 -0.12
C SER A 245 -4.51 -26.14 1.05
N MET A 246 -3.21 -26.38 0.82
CA MET A 246 -2.28 -26.81 1.87
C MET A 246 -1.95 -25.66 2.82
N ASP A 247 -1.79 -24.44 2.30
CA ASP A 247 -1.68 -23.23 3.10
C ASP A 247 -2.93 -23.04 3.98
N SER A 248 -4.11 -23.34 3.45
CA SER A 248 -5.38 -23.24 4.18
C SER A 248 -5.49 -24.29 5.30
N VAL A 249 -4.91 -25.48 5.13
CA VAL A 249 -4.81 -26.47 6.21
C VAL A 249 -3.81 -26.01 7.27
N THR A 250 -2.67 -25.48 6.84
CA THR A 250 -1.61 -24.98 7.73
C THR A 250 -2.12 -23.82 8.60
N SER A 251 -2.86 -22.87 8.01
CA SER A 251 -3.40 -21.69 8.71
C SER A 251 -4.46 -22.02 9.76
N ARG A 252 -5.14 -23.18 9.66
CA ARG A 252 -6.08 -23.66 10.68
C ARG A 252 -5.39 -24.10 11.97
N THR A 253 -4.07 -24.30 11.95
CA THR A 253 -3.29 -24.66 13.13
C THR A 253 -2.30 -23.54 13.44
N ASN A 254 -2.52 -22.77 14.52
CA ASN A 254 -1.59 -21.71 14.93
C ASN A 254 -0.15 -22.23 15.14
N ARG A 255 -0.02 -23.48 15.60
CA ARG A 255 1.28 -24.16 15.73
C ARG A 255 1.92 -24.45 14.36
N GLY A 256 1.09 -24.71 13.35
CA GLY A 256 1.52 -24.91 11.96
C GLY A 256 2.11 -23.65 11.35
N MET A 257 1.48 -22.48 11.53
CA MET A 257 1.98 -21.25 10.90
C MET A 257 3.37 -20.80 11.39
N ASN A 258 3.63 -20.88 12.70
CA ASN A 258 4.93 -20.47 13.26
C ASN A 258 6.06 -21.47 12.98
N ASN A 259 5.71 -22.74 12.74
CA ASN A 259 6.68 -23.81 12.52
C ASN A 259 6.76 -24.27 11.06
N ALA A 260 5.89 -23.73 10.19
CA ALA A 260 5.89 -24.06 8.77
C ALA A 260 7.18 -23.51 8.15
N GLN A 261 8.04 -24.43 7.71
CA GLN A 261 9.11 -24.10 6.78
C GLN A 261 8.50 -24.05 5.39
N CYS A 262 8.31 -22.82 4.91
CA CYS A 262 7.84 -22.62 3.54
C CYS A 262 8.99 -22.80 2.55
N MET A 263 8.64 -22.78 1.26
CA MET A 263 9.59 -22.71 0.17
C MET A 263 10.66 -21.64 0.43
N ASP A 264 11.92 -21.93 0.06
CA ASP A 264 13.05 -21.00 0.15
C ASP A 264 13.27 -20.38 1.55
N SER A 265 12.97 -21.14 2.61
CA SER A 265 13.15 -20.70 4.01
C SER A 265 12.36 -19.43 4.35
N TYR A 266 11.23 -19.21 3.70
CA TYR A 266 10.26 -18.23 4.17
C TYR A 266 9.49 -18.75 5.37
N SER A 267 9.04 -17.83 6.23
CA SER A 267 7.96 -18.16 7.17
C SER A 267 6.61 -18.13 6.43
N PHE A 268 5.58 -18.71 7.05
CA PHE A 268 4.21 -18.67 6.51
C PHE A 268 3.76 -17.23 6.20
N TYR A 269 4.28 -16.24 6.93
CA TYR A 269 3.86 -14.85 6.83
C TYR A 269 4.54 -14.06 5.72
N ASP A 270 5.68 -14.54 5.23
CA ASP A 270 6.54 -13.78 4.32
C ASP A 270 6.32 -14.14 2.83
N ALA A 271 5.61 -15.24 2.55
CA ALA A 271 5.34 -15.67 1.19
C ALA A 271 4.02 -16.42 1.03
N ALA A 272 3.49 -16.40 -0.20
CA ALA A 272 2.38 -17.22 -0.65
C ALA A 272 2.65 -17.79 -2.06
N PRO A 273 2.43 -19.09 -2.29
CA PRO A 273 2.05 -20.09 -1.32
C PRO A 273 3.24 -20.44 -0.40
N CYS A 274 2.95 -20.96 0.79
CA CYS A 274 3.97 -21.49 1.68
C CYS A 274 4.45 -22.88 1.22
N SER A 275 3.52 -23.72 0.76
CA SER A 275 3.78 -25.11 0.36
C SER A 275 4.14 -25.26 -1.13
N VAL A 276 5.18 -26.06 -1.44
CA VAL A 276 5.52 -26.47 -2.82
C VAL A 276 4.33 -27.13 -3.52
N ASN A 277 3.51 -27.89 -2.79
CA ASN A 277 2.34 -28.56 -3.37
C ASN A 277 1.24 -27.60 -3.82
N ASP A 278 1.24 -26.36 -3.30
CA ASP A 278 0.33 -25.32 -3.73
C ASP A 278 0.97 -24.43 -4.83
N SER A 279 2.25 -24.64 -5.13
CA SER A 279 2.97 -23.95 -6.21
C SER A 279 2.73 -24.67 -7.52
N SER A 280 2.27 -23.92 -8.52
CA SER A 280 2.24 -24.39 -9.91
C SER A 280 3.55 -24.04 -10.59
N ILE A 281 4.10 -24.94 -11.39
CA ILE A 281 5.25 -24.65 -12.25
C ILE A 281 4.72 -24.38 -13.66
N VAL A 282 5.09 -23.24 -14.21
CA VAL A 282 4.88 -22.93 -15.63
C VAL A 282 6.25 -22.85 -16.28
N GLU A 283 6.44 -23.58 -17.39
CA GLU A 283 7.68 -23.57 -18.15
C GLU A 283 8.06 -22.13 -18.54
N GLY A 284 9.31 -21.74 -18.26
CA GLY A 284 9.81 -20.37 -18.43
C GLY A 284 9.54 -19.42 -17.26
N LEU A 285 8.44 -19.56 -16.53
CA LEU A 285 8.12 -18.67 -15.40
C LEU A 285 8.59 -19.20 -14.04
N GLY A 286 8.84 -20.50 -13.94
CA GLY A 286 9.25 -21.15 -12.69
C GLY A 286 8.09 -21.45 -11.75
N GLU A 287 8.40 -21.63 -10.47
CA GLU A 287 7.43 -21.93 -9.40
C GLU A 287 6.61 -20.69 -9.01
N TYR A 288 5.30 -20.82 -8.91
CA TYR A 288 4.40 -19.76 -8.43
C TYR A 288 4.74 -19.35 -6.99
N LYS A 289 5.14 -18.09 -6.79
CA LYS A 289 5.51 -17.53 -5.48
C LYS A 289 5.50 -16.01 -5.45
N TYR A 290 4.79 -15.48 -4.45
CA TYR A 290 4.71 -14.07 -4.10
C TYR A 290 5.36 -13.84 -2.75
N GLU A 291 6.09 -12.74 -2.64
CA GLU A 291 6.64 -12.24 -1.38
C GLU A 291 5.69 -11.23 -0.78
N TYR A 292 5.59 -11.27 0.55
CA TYR A 292 4.82 -10.34 1.34
C TYR A 292 5.75 -9.39 2.10
N ARG A 293 5.17 -8.37 2.73
CA ARG A 293 5.89 -7.44 3.60
C ARG A 293 6.60 -8.21 4.72
N HIS A 294 7.85 -7.87 4.99
CA HIS A 294 8.65 -8.49 6.04
C HIS A 294 8.30 -7.98 7.45
N ASP A 295 7.04 -7.61 7.66
CA ASP A 295 6.49 -7.23 8.95
C ASP A 295 5.77 -8.41 9.61
N ARG A 296 5.61 -9.56 8.92
CA ARG A 296 4.77 -10.73 9.27
C ARG A 296 3.26 -10.44 9.32
N SER A 297 2.78 -9.44 8.59
CA SER A 297 1.35 -9.11 8.55
C SER A 297 0.53 -10.02 7.63
N GLU A 298 1.20 -10.85 6.84
CA GLU A 298 0.63 -11.54 5.68
C GLU A 298 0.08 -10.58 4.60
N ARG A 299 0.55 -9.33 4.58
CA ARG A 299 0.10 -8.36 3.57
C ARG A 299 1.07 -8.42 2.39
N GLY A 300 0.55 -8.66 1.20
CA GLY A 300 1.31 -8.38 -0.01
C GLY A 300 1.42 -6.88 -0.27
N PHE A 301 2.02 -6.54 -1.39
CA PHE A 301 2.23 -5.13 -1.77
C PHE A 301 1.05 -4.62 -2.58
N SER A 302 0.73 -3.33 -2.48
CA SER A 302 -0.33 -2.71 -3.30
C SER A 302 0.03 -2.68 -4.79
N SER A 303 1.31 -2.81 -5.13
CA SER A 303 1.81 -2.89 -6.50
C SER A 303 3.25 -3.43 -6.58
N ILE A 304 3.73 -3.63 -7.81
CA ILE A 304 5.12 -4.03 -8.09
C ILE A 304 6.17 -2.97 -7.71
N ILE A 305 5.86 -1.68 -7.80
CA ILE A 305 6.78 -0.61 -7.39
C ILE A 305 6.93 -0.53 -5.86
N ASP A 306 5.87 -0.84 -5.10
CA ASP A 306 5.98 -0.94 -3.64
C ASP A 306 6.83 -2.14 -3.22
N LEU A 307 6.68 -3.29 -3.92
CA LEU A 307 7.57 -4.43 -3.74
C LEU A 307 9.02 -4.04 -4.04
N ARG A 308 9.26 -3.36 -5.17
CA ARG A 308 10.60 -2.93 -5.59
C ARG A 308 11.26 -2.01 -4.57
N ARG A 309 10.53 -0.99 -4.09
CA ARG A 309 11.03 -0.09 -3.03
C ARG A 309 11.56 -0.89 -1.84
N GLU A 310 10.76 -1.81 -1.33
CA GLU A 310 11.12 -2.64 -0.18
C GLU A 310 12.26 -3.62 -0.51
N LYS A 311 12.34 -4.11 -1.76
CA LYS A 311 13.44 -4.93 -2.25
C LYS A 311 14.77 -4.20 -2.23
N VAL A 312 14.81 -2.97 -2.75
CA VAL A 312 16.01 -2.14 -2.75
C VAL A 312 16.48 -1.91 -1.32
N LEU A 313 15.59 -1.47 -0.43
CA LEU A 313 15.91 -1.25 0.99
C LEU A 313 16.43 -2.53 1.66
N ASN A 314 15.80 -3.68 1.42
CA ASN A 314 16.27 -4.95 1.97
C ASN A 314 17.65 -5.35 1.44
N HIS A 315 17.92 -5.19 0.14
CA HIS A 315 19.23 -5.52 -0.44
C HIS A 315 20.32 -4.60 0.10
N LEU A 316 20.04 -3.30 0.24
CA LEU A 316 20.96 -2.34 0.87
C LEU A 316 21.22 -2.68 2.35
N SER A 317 20.22 -3.18 3.07
CA SER A 317 20.38 -3.56 4.49
C SER A 317 21.39 -4.70 4.71
N VAL A 318 21.68 -5.52 3.68
CA VAL A 318 22.67 -6.61 3.73
C VAL A 318 24.08 -6.07 4.01
N ALA A 319 24.36 -4.80 3.70
CA ALA A 319 25.61 -4.14 4.06
C ALA A 319 25.88 -4.15 5.57
N ASN A 320 24.82 -4.22 6.39
CA ASN A 320 24.91 -4.23 7.85
C ASN A 320 24.80 -5.64 8.47
N PHE A 321 24.70 -6.70 7.65
CA PHE A 321 24.69 -8.06 8.18
C PHE A 321 26.08 -8.45 8.65
N ARG A 322 26.20 -9.13 9.78
CA ARG A 322 27.49 -9.51 10.38
C ARG A 322 28.32 -10.44 9.48
N GLY A 323 27.67 -11.21 8.61
CA GLY A 323 28.39 -12.04 7.63
C GLY A 323 29.00 -11.24 6.47
N THR A 324 28.62 -9.97 6.29
CA THR A 324 29.04 -9.12 5.17
C THR A 324 30.28 -8.32 5.55
N ARG A 325 31.42 -8.67 4.96
CA ARG A 325 32.69 -7.93 5.12
C ARG A 325 32.74 -6.65 4.29
N ALA A 326 32.23 -6.73 3.07
CA ALA A 326 32.16 -5.60 2.14
C ALA A 326 30.89 -5.72 1.29
N PHE A 327 30.32 -4.57 0.94
CA PHE A 327 29.10 -4.48 0.16
C PHE A 327 29.28 -3.51 -0.99
N PHE A 328 28.86 -3.91 -2.19
CA PHE A 328 28.86 -3.07 -3.37
C PHE A 328 27.52 -3.13 -4.10
N SER A 329 26.94 -1.98 -4.41
CA SER A 329 25.75 -1.87 -5.28
C SER A 329 26.16 -1.41 -6.67
N PHE A 330 25.65 -2.06 -7.71
CA PHE A 330 25.92 -1.69 -9.10
C PHE A 330 24.62 -1.58 -9.91
N ARG A 331 24.60 -0.60 -10.81
CA ARG A 331 23.59 -0.48 -11.87
C ARG A 331 23.98 -1.39 -13.03
N PHE A 332 23.04 -2.20 -13.50
CA PHE A 332 23.22 -3.12 -14.61
C PHE A 332 23.71 -2.40 -15.87
N GLU A 333 23.20 -1.19 -16.11
CA GLU A 333 23.51 -0.36 -17.27
C GLU A 333 24.96 0.13 -17.26
N ASP A 334 25.51 0.46 -16.09
CA ASP A 334 26.90 0.91 -15.97
C ASP A 334 27.88 -0.20 -16.37
N MET A 335 27.58 -1.45 -16.03
CA MET A 335 28.40 -2.59 -16.45
C MET A 335 28.28 -2.87 -17.95
N ASN A 336 27.14 -2.56 -18.56
CA ASN A 336 27.01 -2.65 -20.02
C ASN A 336 27.85 -1.59 -20.73
N VAL A 337 27.92 -0.37 -20.18
CA VAL A 337 28.66 0.76 -20.79
C VAL A 337 30.16 0.68 -20.51
N SER A 338 30.54 0.55 -19.24
CA SER A 338 31.92 0.66 -18.78
C SER A 338 32.62 -0.70 -18.61
N GLY A 339 31.89 -1.81 -18.82
CA GLY A 339 32.39 -3.15 -18.52
C GLY A 339 32.45 -3.43 -17.02
N MET A 340 33.14 -4.51 -16.65
CA MET A 340 33.20 -4.97 -15.25
C MET A 340 34.44 -4.45 -14.49
N SER A 341 35.23 -3.54 -15.07
CA SER A 341 36.53 -3.14 -14.51
C SER A 341 36.46 -2.60 -13.08
N THR A 342 35.50 -1.71 -12.79
CA THR A 342 35.26 -1.18 -11.44
C THR A 342 34.86 -2.27 -10.46
N LEU A 343 33.92 -3.15 -10.84
CA LEU A 343 33.51 -4.28 -10.01
C LEU A 343 34.69 -5.21 -9.71
N MET A 344 35.46 -5.58 -10.73
CA MET A 344 36.63 -6.46 -10.59
C MET A 344 37.66 -5.83 -9.63
N LYS A 345 37.97 -4.55 -9.79
CA LYS A 345 38.90 -3.85 -8.90
C LYS A 345 38.41 -3.86 -7.44
N ASN A 346 37.13 -3.54 -7.22
CA ASN A 346 36.55 -3.53 -5.88
C ASN A 346 36.58 -4.93 -5.24
N LEU A 347 36.32 -5.98 -6.03
CA LEU A 347 36.40 -7.37 -5.56
C LEU A 347 37.84 -7.78 -5.24
N GLU A 348 38.82 -7.44 -6.08
CA GLU A 348 40.23 -7.72 -5.78
C GLU A 348 40.70 -7.05 -4.49
N GLU A 349 40.27 -5.80 -4.26
CA GLU A 349 40.60 -5.04 -3.06
C GLU A 349 39.93 -5.63 -1.81
N ALA A 350 38.63 -5.93 -1.87
CA ALA A 350 37.88 -6.45 -0.72
C ALA A 350 38.24 -7.90 -0.36
N THR A 351 38.54 -8.72 -1.36
CA THR A 351 38.88 -10.14 -1.16
C THR A 351 40.37 -10.38 -0.94
N GLY A 352 41.24 -9.47 -1.43
CA GLY A 352 42.69 -9.70 -1.52
C GLY A 352 43.09 -10.71 -2.61
N ILE A 353 42.14 -11.19 -3.43
CA ILE A 353 42.35 -12.20 -4.46
C ILE A 353 42.41 -11.51 -5.82
N LYS A 354 43.46 -11.77 -6.60
CA LYS A 354 43.58 -11.25 -7.98
C LYS A 354 42.71 -12.04 -8.94
N ALA A 355 42.01 -11.33 -9.82
CA ALA A 355 41.21 -11.96 -10.86
C ALA A 355 42.12 -12.65 -11.89
N ARG A 356 41.74 -13.86 -12.31
CA ARG A 356 42.43 -14.64 -13.35
C ARG A 356 42.06 -14.20 -14.76
N CYS A 357 41.01 -13.41 -14.89
CA CYS A 357 40.48 -12.92 -16.15
C CYS A 357 40.68 -11.40 -16.26
N ASN A 358 40.71 -10.88 -17.48
CA ASN A 358 40.60 -9.44 -17.69
C ASN A 358 39.14 -9.01 -17.56
N ALA A 359 38.91 -7.81 -17.03
CA ALA A 359 37.59 -7.20 -17.06
C ALA A 359 37.08 -7.13 -18.51
N THR A 360 35.93 -7.74 -18.77
CA THR A 360 35.32 -7.68 -20.10
C THR A 360 34.93 -6.23 -20.41
N VAL A 361 35.48 -5.67 -21.49
CA VAL A 361 35.13 -4.33 -21.99
C VAL A 361 33.84 -4.45 -22.79
N GLY A 362 32.73 -3.98 -22.21
CA GLY A 362 31.39 -4.14 -22.78
C GLY A 362 30.94 -5.60 -22.74
N MET A 363 29.83 -5.87 -22.08
CA MET A 363 29.26 -7.20 -21.98
C MET A 363 28.61 -7.64 -23.30
N ALA A 364 29.42 -7.86 -24.34
CA ALA A 364 29.01 -8.55 -25.55
C ALA A 364 30.05 -9.59 -26.00
N PRO A 365 30.32 -10.66 -25.22
CA PRO A 365 30.62 -11.93 -25.84
C PRO A 365 29.36 -12.35 -26.62
N HIS A 366 29.55 -12.95 -27.79
CA HIS A 366 28.54 -13.41 -28.75
C HIS A 366 27.27 -14.11 -28.18
N ARG A 367 27.27 -14.54 -26.90
CA ARG A 367 26.11 -15.07 -26.17
C ARG A 367 25.11 -14.01 -25.69
N LEU A 368 25.54 -12.78 -25.39
CA LEU A 368 24.63 -11.70 -24.93
C LEU A 368 23.85 -11.03 -26.07
N ALA A 369 24.30 -11.19 -27.32
CA ALA A 369 23.49 -10.85 -28.48
C ALA A 369 22.40 -11.90 -28.78
N GLN A 370 22.54 -13.13 -28.23
CA GLN A 370 21.57 -14.22 -28.43
C GLN A 370 20.58 -14.36 -27.27
N GLN A 371 21.04 -14.14 -26.03
CA GLN A 371 20.12 -13.88 -24.94
C GLN A 371 19.57 -12.48 -25.19
N ASN A 372 18.34 -12.40 -25.71
CA ASN A 372 17.56 -11.17 -25.74
C ASN A 372 17.37 -10.69 -24.28
N ILE A 373 18.43 -10.21 -23.60
CA ILE A 373 18.29 -9.33 -22.44
C ILE A 373 17.50 -8.19 -23.01
N THR A 374 16.23 -8.21 -22.68
CA THR A 374 15.16 -7.65 -23.46
C THR A 374 15.49 -6.19 -23.72
N LYS A 375 15.94 -5.89 -24.94
CA LYS A 375 15.75 -4.56 -25.49
C LYS A 375 14.24 -4.38 -25.49
N HIS A 376 13.73 -3.79 -24.42
CA HIS A 376 12.33 -3.43 -24.38
C HIS A 376 12.08 -2.49 -25.56
N GLY A 377 10.87 -2.57 -26.10
CA GLY A 377 10.44 -1.59 -27.08
C GLY A 377 10.59 -0.18 -26.51
N GLU A 378 10.53 0.81 -27.39
CA GLU A 378 10.46 2.21 -26.95
C GLU A 378 9.34 2.37 -25.92
N LEU A 379 9.71 2.81 -24.72
CA LEU A 379 8.75 3.01 -23.64
C LEU A 379 7.86 4.21 -23.97
N THR A 380 6.56 4.07 -23.75
CA THR A 380 5.63 5.16 -24.05
C THR A 380 5.84 6.35 -23.11
N GLY A 381 5.60 7.56 -23.59
CA GLY A 381 5.72 8.77 -22.77
C GLY A 381 4.80 8.76 -21.54
N ASP A 382 3.62 8.15 -21.66
CA ASP A 382 2.69 8.01 -20.53
C ASP A 382 3.20 7.04 -19.47
N TYR A 383 3.84 5.94 -19.87
CA TYR A 383 4.51 5.02 -18.94
C TYR A 383 5.64 5.74 -18.18
N ILE A 384 6.49 6.50 -18.88
CA ILE A 384 7.60 7.24 -18.26
C ILE A 384 7.05 8.26 -17.24
N LYS A 385 6.07 9.09 -17.63
CA LYS A 385 5.44 10.07 -16.73
C LYS A 385 4.80 9.40 -15.51
N TRP A 386 4.21 8.23 -15.70
CA TRP A 386 3.65 7.46 -14.59
C TRP A 386 4.79 7.00 -13.65
N MET A 387 5.82 6.35 -14.17
CA MET A 387 6.97 5.90 -13.37
C MET A 387 7.65 7.06 -12.63
N ASP A 388 7.82 8.22 -13.27
CA ASP A 388 8.35 9.45 -12.64
C ASP A 388 7.55 9.90 -11.42
N ARG A 389 6.24 9.68 -11.44
CA ARG A 389 5.32 10.12 -10.40
C ARG A 389 5.24 9.13 -9.23
N PHE A 390 5.30 7.83 -9.50
CA PHE A 390 4.93 6.79 -8.53
C PHE A 390 6.08 5.95 -8.00
N VAL A 391 7.22 5.94 -8.68
CA VAL A 391 8.42 5.30 -8.15
C VAL A 391 8.95 6.13 -6.98
N ASP A 392 9.39 5.46 -5.92
CA ASP A 392 10.05 6.12 -4.79
C ASP A 392 11.48 6.51 -5.21
N TRP A 393 11.60 7.72 -5.75
CA TRP A 393 12.88 8.25 -6.24
C TRP A 393 13.87 8.55 -5.13
N GLU A 394 13.42 8.70 -3.88
CA GLU A 394 14.34 8.81 -2.74
C GLU A 394 15.10 7.49 -2.57
N VAL A 395 14.39 6.35 -2.58
CA VAL A 395 15.01 5.02 -2.50
C VAL A 395 15.82 4.68 -3.76
N GLU A 396 15.29 4.94 -4.96
CA GLU A 396 16.04 4.65 -6.21
C GLU A 396 17.33 5.49 -6.33
N SER A 397 17.35 6.71 -5.78
CA SER A 397 18.56 7.54 -5.78
C SER A 397 19.70 6.95 -4.93
N GLN A 398 19.38 6.15 -3.91
CA GLN A 398 20.38 5.47 -3.07
C GLN A 398 21.18 4.42 -3.86
N ILE A 399 20.61 3.89 -4.94
CA ILE A 399 21.27 2.95 -5.86
C ILE A 399 21.67 3.60 -7.19
N GLY A 400 21.67 4.94 -7.22
CA GLY A 400 22.20 5.74 -8.33
C GLY A 400 21.24 5.94 -9.51
N TYR A 401 19.95 5.65 -9.37
CA TYR A 401 18.96 5.97 -10.42
C TYR A 401 18.33 7.34 -10.23
N SER A 402 17.84 7.91 -11.33
CA SER A 402 17.17 9.21 -11.37
C SER A 402 16.06 9.18 -12.42
N ARG A 403 15.11 10.13 -12.32
CA ARG A 403 14.01 10.27 -13.29
C ARG A 403 14.52 10.42 -14.72
N ARG A 404 13.92 9.70 -15.68
CA ARG A 404 14.15 9.88 -17.12
C ARG A 404 13.45 11.16 -17.58
N GLY A 405 14.16 12.04 -18.28
CA GLY A 405 13.55 13.26 -18.80
C GLY A 405 13.26 14.34 -17.75
N GLY A 406 13.81 14.21 -16.55
CA GLY A 406 14.01 15.31 -15.61
C GLY A 406 15.02 16.31 -16.17
N GLY A 407 14.65 16.97 -17.27
CA GLY A 407 15.27 18.18 -17.79
C GLY A 407 14.99 19.36 -16.86
N ASP A 408 15.09 19.15 -15.55
CA ASP A 408 15.38 20.23 -14.63
C ASP A 408 16.89 20.40 -14.63
N THR A 409 17.30 21.37 -15.43
CA THR A 409 18.44 22.27 -15.22
C THR A 409 18.50 22.82 -13.78
N LEU A 410 18.64 21.94 -12.78
CA LEU A 410 18.83 22.29 -11.37
C LEU A 410 20.13 21.72 -10.79
N GLN A 411 21.00 21.13 -11.62
CA GLN A 411 22.34 20.69 -11.22
C GLN A 411 23.47 21.69 -11.53
N ASN A 412 23.19 22.97 -11.83
CA ASN A 412 24.23 24.00 -11.99
C ASN A 412 23.82 25.41 -11.53
N LYS A 413 23.14 25.53 -10.39
CA LYS A 413 23.16 26.77 -9.59
C LYS A 413 23.21 26.43 -8.10
N MET A 414 24.45 26.32 -7.59
CA MET A 414 24.71 26.75 -6.22
C MET A 414 24.13 28.17 -6.06
N PRO A 415 23.38 28.47 -4.99
CA PRO A 415 22.95 29.84 -4.75
C PRO A 415 24.19 30.70 -4.49
N GLU A 416 24.47 31.61 -5.40
CA GLU A 416 25.28 32.79 -5.11
C GLU A 416 24.60 33.52 -3.95
N ALA A 417 25.34 33.68 -2.86
CA ALA A 417 24.93 34.47 -1.72
C ALA A 417 24.67 35.92 -2.17
N ARG A 418 23.40 36.28 -2.34
CA ARG A 418 22.99 37.69 -2.41
C ARG A 418 23.14 38.30 -1.01
N GLN A 419 24.14 39.17 -0.89
CA GLN A 419 24.16 40.21 0.13
C GLN A 419 23.11 41.24 -0.26
N ASP A 420 21.91 41.16 0.34
CA ASP A 420 20.92 42.22 0.26
C ASP A 420 21.16 43.23 1.40
N ASP A 421 21.41 44.47 1.00
CA ASP A 421 21.53 45.66 1.84
C ASP A 421 20.19 45.95 2.57
N PRO A 422 20.21 46.34 3.86
CA PRO A 422 18.99 46.59 4.62
C PRO A 422 18.35 47.93 4.21
N THR A 423 17.32 47.84 3.37
CA THR A 423 16.41 48.99 3.13
C THR A 423 15.43 49.11 4.31
N PRO A 424 15.17 50.32 4.85
CA PRO A 424 14.30 50.51 6.01
C PRO A 424 12.88 50.04 5.72
N THR A 425 12.46 49.00 6.44
CA THR A 425 11.13 48.40 6.32
C THR A 425 10.09 49.41 6.79
N ALA A 426 9.24 49.87 5.87
CA ALA A 426 8.02 50.57 6.22
C ALA A 426 7.17 49.67 7.14
N VAL A 427 6.68 50.22 8.25
CA VAL A 427 5.74 49.56 9.14
C VAL A 427 4.44 49.35 8.38
N ILE A 428 4.31 48.18 7.74
CA ILE A 428 3.06 47.72 7.15
C ILE A 428 2.15 47.37 8.33
N GLU A 429 1.13 48.18 8.59
CA GLU A 429 0.09 47.84 9.55
C GLU A 429 -0.47 46.45 9.22
N PRO A 430 -0.58 45.53 10.20
CA PRO A 430 -1.01 44.17 9.93
C PRO A 430 -2.39 44.21 9.26
N PRO A 431 -2.55 43.58 8.08
CA PRO A 431 -3.81 43.59 7.37
C PRO A 431 -4.90 43.11 8.32
N THR A 432 -5.96 43.91 8.48
CA THR A 432 -7.12 43.60 9.32
C THR A 432 -7.63 42.21 8.95
N ALA A 433 -7.40 41.24 9.83
CA ALA A 433 -7.71 39.84 9.56
C ALA A 433 -9.18 39.68 9.20
N LYS A 434 -9.47 39.01 8.08
CA LYS A 434 -10.85 38.73 7.66
C LYS A 434 -11.59 37.99 8.78
N PRO A 435 -12.89 38.29 8.99
CA PRO A 435 -13.70 37.56 9.96
C PRO A 435 -13.81 36.08 9.54
N VAL A 436 -13.90 35.19 10.53
CA VAL A 436 -14.21 33.78 10.27
C VAL A 436 -15.61 33.67 9.69
N GLU A 437 -15.77 32.90 8.61
CA GLU A 437 -17.05 32.72 7.92
C GLU A 437 -17.72 31.39 8.27
N GLN A 438 -16.94 30.36 8.61
CA GLN A 438 -17.46 29.03 8.90
C GLN A 438 -16.58 28.20 9.84
N ILE A 439 -17.23 27.23 10.49
CA ILE A 439 -16.60 26.12 11.19
C ILE A 439 -16.78 24.87 10.34
N ILE A 440 -15.70 24.16 10.06
CA ILE A 440 -15.71 22.94 9.25
C ILE A 440 -15.32 21.77 10.14
N LEU A 441 -16.18 20.74 10.20
CA LEU A 441 -15.87 19.51 10.91
C LEU A 441 -15.45 18.41 9.94
N LEU A 442 -14.23 17.92 10.13
CA LEU A 442 -13.66 16.76 9.46
C LEU A 442 -13.46 15.63 10.46
N GLY A 443 -13.24 14.43 9.93
CA GLY A 443 -12.84 13.31 10.77
C GLY A 443 -13.22 11.99 10.16
N GLU A 444 -12.62 10.95 10.69
CA GLU A 444 -12.83 9.61 10.19
C GLU A 444 -14.26 9.12 10.42
N ARG A 445 -14.62 8.03 9.76
CA ARG A 445 -15.87 7.33 10.07
C ARG A 445 -15.84 6.91 11.54
N HIS A 446 -17.00 6.85 12.18
CA HIS A 446 -17.10 6.39 13.57
C HIS A 446 -16.34 7.22 14.63
N SER A 447 -15.82 8.42 14.33
CA SER A 447 -15.10 9.28 15.30
C SER A 447 -15.96 10.34 16.00
N GLY A 448 -17.28 10.14 16.05
CA GLY A 448 -18.19 11.07 16.73
C GLY A 448 -18.47 12.38 16.00
N THR A 449 -18.04 12.52 14.75
CA THR A 449 -18.25 13.77 13.98
C THR A 449 -19.70 14.22 13.92
N ASN A 450 -20.69 13.31 13.79
CA ASN A 450 -22.11 13.72 13.81
C ASN A 450 -22.51 14.41 15.11
N TRP A 451 -22.00 13.92 16.25
CA TRP A 451 -22.27 14.53 17.54
C TRP A 451 -21.66 15.93 17.64
N ILE A 452 -20.39 16.08 17.24
CA ILE A 452 -19.70 17.36 17.31
C ILE A 452 -20.28 18.38 16.32
N THR A 453 -20.69 17.98 15.12
CA THR A 453 -21.37 18.88 14.18
C THR A 453 -22.65 19.44 14.83
N ASP A 454 -23.55 18.55 15.29
CA ASP A 454 -24.82 18.95 15.90
C ASP A 454 -24.62 19.85 17.14
N TYR A 455 -23.56 19.60 17.90
CA TYR A 455 -23.22 20.35 19.09
C TYR A 455 -22.72 21.76 18.75
N LEU A 456 -21.72 21.88 17.86
CA LEU A 456 -21.16 23.17 17.48
C LEU A 456 -22.18 24.06 16.75
N THR A 457 -23.07 23.48 15.93
CA THR A 457 -24.17 24.22 15.28
C THR A 457 -25.08 24.93 16.29
N LYS A 458 -25.29 24.33 17.48
CA LYS A 458 -26.09 24.95 18.55
C LYS A 458 -25.32 26.01 19.32
N CYS A 459 -24.00 25.83 19.44
CA CYS A 459 -23.15 26.67 20.26
C CYS A 459 -22.75 27.98 19.59
N PHE A 460 -22.52 28.00 18.28
CA PHE A 460 -21.99 29.19 17.59
C PHE A 460 -23.00 29.73 16.56
N ASP A 461 -23.05 31.05 16.42
CA ASP A 461 -23.92 31.73 15.44
C ASP A 461 -23.19 31.97 14.11
N ILE A 462 -22.60 30.90 13.60
CA ILE A 462 -21.81 30.88 12.36
C ILE A 462 -22.11 29.57 11.63
N LYS A 463 -21.89 29.54 10.32
CA LYS A 463 -22.11 28.33 9.52
C LYS A 463 -21.21 27.20 10.03
N VAL A 464 -21.80 26.12 10.51
CA VAL A 464 -21.10 24.87 10.83
C VAL A 464 -21.41 23.85 9.74
N THR A 465 -20.38 23.35 9.05
CA THR A 465 -20.51 22.41 7.93
C THR A 465 -19.63 21.19 8.12
N ASN A 466 -19.96 20.11 7.41
CA ASN A 466 -19.18 18.88 7.33
C ASN A 466 -18.56 18.69 5.94
N ILE A 467 -18.34 19.79 5.22
CA ILE A 467 -17.78 19.82 3.89
C ILE A 467 -16.69 20.89 3.88
N TYR A 468 -15.44 20.49 3.59
CA TYR A 468 -14.39 21.41 3.17
C TYR A 468 -14.44 21.51 1.64
N THR A 469 -13.81 20.56 0.96
CA THR A 469 -13.98 20.32 -0.48
C THR A 469 -14.94 19.16 -0.68
N ARG A 470 -14.78 18.10 0.12
CA ARG A 470 -15.60 16.89 0.11
C ARG A 470 -16.26 16.68 1.47
N TYR A 471 -17.20 15.73 1.53
CA TYR A 471 -17.83 15.34 2.80
C TYR A 471 -16.79 14.87 3.82
N LYS A 472 -17.00 15.18 5.10
CA LYS A 472 -16.05 15.09 6.21
C LYS A 472 -15.23 13.81 6.40
N HIS A 473 -15.70 12.68 5.88
CA HIS A 473 -15.02 11.38 6.01
C HIS A 473 -14.07 11.09 4.85
N TRP A 474 -14.14 11.90 3.80
CA TRP A 474 -13.40 11.76 2.56
C TRP A 474 -12.07 12.51 2.63
N PHE A 475 -11.15 12.15 1.75
CA PHE A 475 -9.89 12.88 1.58
C PHE A 475 -10.18 14.30 1.11
N GLN A 476 -9.47 15.26 1.70
CA GLN A 476 -9.63 16.68 1.44
C GLN A 476 -8.54 17.20 0.52
N GLU A 477 -8.90 18.23 -0.25
CA GLU A 477 -8.02 18.99 -1.14
C GLU A 477 -8.27 20.48 -0.90
N GLU A 478 -7.31 21.33 -1.25
CA GLU A 478 -7.51 22.77 -1.19
C GLU A 478 -8.49 23.22 -2.28
N ASP A 479 -9.55 23.92 -1.88
CA ASP A 479 -10.49 24.55 -2.80
C ASP A 479 -10.85 25.95 -2.29
N LEU A 480 -10.11 26.95 -2.78
CA LEU A 480 -10.33 28.35 -2.40
C LEU A 480 -11.64 28.93 -2.93
N THR A 481 -12.32 28.26 -3.87
CA THR A 481 -13.63 28.70 -4.34
C THR A 481 -14.71 28.37 -3.30
N ARG A 482 -14.53 27.30 -2.52
CA ARG A 482 -15.45 26.86 -1.47
C ARG A 482 -15.07 27.36 -0.08
N VAL A 483 -13.77 27.41 0.19
CA VAL A 483 -13.22 27.85 1.47
C VAL A 483 -12.23 28.97 1.19
N PRO A 484 -12.70 30.24 1.15
CA PRO A 484 -11.84 31.39 0.91
C PRO A 484 -10.67 31.45 1.89
N GLU A 485 -9.60 32.13 1.49
CA GLU A 485 -8.38 32.24 2.28
C GLU A 485 -8.66 32.79 3.70
N ASN A 486 -8.12 32.09 4.71
CA ASN A 486 -8.27 32.37 6.13
C ASN A 486 -9.72 32.52 6.62
N SER A 487 -10.68 31.84 5.98
CA SER A 487 -12.12 31.97 6.30
C SER A 487 -12.66 30.90 7.25
N ALA A 488 -11.96 29.79 7.46
CA ALA A 488 -12.50 28.64 8.20
C ALA A 488 -11.70 28.27 9.45
N VAL A 489 -12.41 27.92 10.53
CA VAL A 489 -11.87 27.14 11.64
C VAL A 489 -12.20 25.68 11.39
N VAL A 490 -11.19 24.82 11.29
CA VAL A 490 -11.35 23.40 10.98
C VAL A 490 -11.13 22.57 12.25
N VAL A 491 -12.10 21.72 12.58
CA VAL A 491 -12.02 20.74 13.67
C VAL A 491 -11.87 19.35 13.05
N ALA A 492 -10.82 18.62 13.42
CA ALA A 492 -10.57 17.27 12.94
C ALA A 492 -10.73 16.25 14.08
N MET A 493 -11.68 15.32 13.91
CA MET A 493 -12.01 14.31 14.92
C MET A 493 -11.39 12.96 14.59
N PHE A 494 -10.56 12.47 15.49
CA PHE A 494 -9.92 11.16 15.42
C PHE A 494 -10.44 10.24 16.52
N ARG A 495 -10.38 8.92 16.30
CA ARG A 495 -10.77 7.92 17.29
C ARG A 495 -9.63 6.95 17.54
N ASP A 496 -9.58 6.37 18.75
CA ASP A 496 -8.62 5.31 19.10
C ASP A 496 -8.56 4.25 17.98
N PRO A 497 -7.36 3.94 17.43
CA PRO A 497 -7.24 3.11 16.23
C PRO A 497 -7.84 1.72 16.40
N TYR A 498 -7.74 1.11 17.59
CA TYR A 498 -8.34 -0.21 17.85
C TYR A 498 -9.87 -0.14 17.81
N ASN A 499 -10.46 0.82 18.53
CA ASN A 499 -11.90 1.01 18.57
C ASN A 499 -12.45 1.44 17.20
N TRP A 500 -11.67 2.22 16.45
CA TRP A 500 -12.02 2.66 15.11
C TRP A 500 -12.05 1.50 14.11
N VAL A 501 -11.00 0.67 14.08
CA VAL A 501 -10.94 -0.51 13.20
C VAL A 501 -12.07 -1.48 13.54
N GLU A 502 -12.33 -1.73 14.83
CA GLU A 502 -13.45 -2.60 15.24
C GLU A 502 -14.82 -2.00 14.83
N ALA A 503 -15.01 -0.69 14.99
CA ALA A 503 -16.24 -0.02 14.53
C ALA A 503 -16.40 -0.10 13.01
N MET A 504 -15.32 0.07 12.26
CA MET A 504 -15.29 -0.11 10.81
C MET A 504 -15.57 -1.56 10.41
N ARG A 505 -15.07 -2.56 11.15
CA ARG A 505 -15.36 -3.98 10.89
C ARG A 505 -16.83 -4.30 11.09
N VAL A 506 -17.43 -3.78 12.15
CA VAL A 506 -18.83 -4.04 12.50
C VAL A 506 -19.80 -3.27 11.61
N GLU A 507 -19.49 -2.02 11.23
CA GLU A 507 -20.30 -1.19 10.32
C GLU A 507 -19.39 -0.52 9.26
N PRO A 508 -18.95 -1.24 8.21
CA PRO A 508 -18.04 -0.71 7.18
C PRO A 508 -18.82 0.16 6.18
N HIS A 509 -19.26 1.34 6.62
CA HIS A 509 -20.01 2.26 5.77
C HIS A 509 -19.28 2.50 4.44
N HIS A 510 -20.01 2.37 3.34
CA HIS A 510 -19.57 2.46 1.94
C HIS A 510 -18.65 1.33 1.44
N ALA A 511 -18.13 0.48 2.31
CA ALA A 511 -17.20 -0.59 1.93
C ALA A 511 -17.88 -1.97 1.88
N HIS A 512 -18.75 -2.17 0.88
CA HIS A 512 -19.61 -3.36 0.81
C HIS A 512 -18.85 -4.68 0.53
N ASP A 513 -17.62 -4.60 0.04
CA ASP A 513 -16.75 -5.77 -0.14
C ASP A 513 -16.08 -6.21 1.18
N HIS A 514 -16.21 -5.44 2.26
CA HIS A 514 -15.63 -5.74 3.58
C HIS A 514 -16.65 -6.33 4.56
N ILE A 515 -17.64 -7.06 4.03
CA ILE A 515 -18.61 -7.89 4.77
C ILE A 515 -18.76 -9.26 4.10
N ARG A 516 -19.22 -10.25 4.86
CA ARG A 516 -19.54 -11.59 4.34
C ARG A 516 -21.03 -11.68 4.03
N TRP A 517 -21.35 -11.68 2.74
CA TRP A 517 -22.72 -11.84 2.24
C TRP A 517 -23.24 -13.27 2.49
N LEU A 518 -24.37 -13.38 3.18
CA LEU A 518 -25.07 -14.65 3.45
C LEU A 518 -26.18 -14.93 2.43
N ARG A 519 -26.70 -13.88 1.78
CA ARG A 519 -27.80 -13.93 0.82
C ARG A 519 -27.57 -12.90 -0.29
N PRO A 520 -28.20 -13.06 -1.46
CA PRO A 520 -28.21 -12.03 -2.49
C PRO A 520 -28.76 -10.71 -1.98
N TYR A 521 -28.26 -9.62 -2.57
CA TYR A 521 -28.64 -8.26 -2.24
C TYR A 521 -30.12 -7.97 -2.59
N THR A 522 -30.81 -7.30 -1.66
CA THR A 522 -32.12 -6.66 -1.92
C THR A 522 -32.12 -5.23 -1.35
N LYS A 523 -32.60 -4.26 -2.13
CA LYS A 523 -32.50 -2.81 -1.81
C LYS A 523 -33.21 -2.41 -0.52
N ASP A 524 -34.31 -3.08 -0.21
CA ASP A 524 -35.22 -2.70 0.89
C ASP A 524 -34.92 -3.44 2.19
N THR A 525 -33.89 -4.30 2.20
CA THR A 525 -33.50 -5.05 3.39
C THR A 525 -32.30 -4.40 4.05
N ILE A 526 -32.41 -4.14 5.35
CA ILE A 526 -31.28 -3.70 6.18
C ILE A 526 -30.12 -4.72 6.09
N TRP A 527 -28.90 -4.23 5.81
CA TRP A 527 -27.77 -5.08 5.43
C TRP A 527 -27.43 -6.16 6.48
N GLN A 528 -27.63 -5.87 7.78
CA GLN A 528 -27.38 -6.82 8.87
C GLN A 528 -28.23 -8.10 8.80
N LYS A 529 -29.31 -8.13 8.00
CA LYS A 529 -30.11 -9.35 7.75
C LYS A 529 -29.57 -10.20 6.60
N MET A 530 -28.68 -9.64 5.78
CA MET A 530 -28.16 -10.26 4.55
C MET A 530 -26.67 -10.57 4.62
N ALA A 531 -25.95 -9.95 5.55
CA ALA A 531 -24.51 -10.12 5.69
C ALA A 531 -24.09 -10.04 7.16
N ILE A 532 -22.91 -10.57 7.45
CA ILE A 532 -22.23 -10.47 8.75
C ILE A 532 -20.87 -9.79 8.58
N PRO A 533 -20.34 -9.15 9.63
CA PRO A 533 -18.96 -8.67 9.65
C PRO A 533 -17.96 -9.77 9.30
N LEU A 534 -16.85 -9.40 8.65
CA LEU A 534 -15.71 -10.30 8.49
C LEU A 534 -15.07 -10.60 9.86
N GLU A 535 -14.36 -11.72 9.95
CA GLU A 535 -13.46 -11.97 11.08
C GLU A 535 -12.38 -10.89 11.14
N TRP A 536 -11.93 -10.51 12.35
CA TRP A 536 -11.05 -9.35 12.50
C TRP A 536 -9.78 -9.46 11.65
N LYS A 537 -9.18 -10.65 11.59
CA LYS A 537 -7.94 -10.88 10.84
C LYS A 537 -8.18 -10.75 9.34
N GLU A 538 -9.25 -11.38 8.84
CA GLU A 538 -9.65 -11.25 7.44
C GLU A 538 -9.93 -9.78 7.08
N PHE A 539 -10.63 -9.03 7.95
CA PHE A 539 -10.96 -7.63 7.72
C PHE A 539 -9.71 -6.74 7.61
N VAL A 540 -8.77 -6.86 8.54
CA VAL A 540 -7.59 -5.97 8.58
C VAL A 540 -6.54 -6.31 7.52
N THR A 541 -6.51 -7.55 7.00
CA THR A 541 -5.59 -7.93 5.93
C THR A 541 -6.21 -7.86 4.54
N LYS A 542 -7.52 -7.58 4.42
CA LYS A 542 -8.18 -7.47 3.12
C LYS A 542 -7.77 -6.16 2.43
N PRO A 543 -7.37 -6.20 1.15
CA PRO A 543 -7.11 -5.00 0.38
C PRO A 543 -8.34 -4.11 0.30
N TRP A 544 -8.15 -2.82 0.58
CA TRP A 544 -9.18 -1.80 0.51
C TRP A 544 -9.33 -1.28 -0.92
N ILE A 545 -9.88 -2.11 -1.78
CA ILE A 545 -10.02 -1.85 -3.22
C ILE A 545 -11.48 -2.03 -3.62
N GLY A 546 -12.01 -1.05 -4.37
CA GLY A 546 -13.36 -1.10 -4.91
C GLY A 546 -13.38 -1.62 -6.35
N ARG A 547 -14.34 -2.47 -6.67
CA ARG A 547 -14.67 -2.82 -8.05
C ARG A 547 -15.23 -1.63 -8.82
N ARG A 548 -14.75 -1.41 -10.05
CA ARG A 548 -15.38 -0.54 -11.05
C ARG A 548 -16.53 -1.27 -11.73
N GLY A 549 -17.69 -0.61 -11.84
CA GLY A 549 -18.87 -1.17 -12.49
C GLY A 549 -18.86 -0.98 -14.01
N SER A 550 -20.01 -1.15 -14.64
CA SER A 550 -20.13 -1.05 -16.11
C SER A 550 -20.04 0.39 -16.61
N MET A 551 -20.52 1.36 -15.84
CA MET A 551 -20.46 2.76 -16.26
C MET A 551 -19.02 3.28 -16.24
N ASP A 552 -18.27 2.98 -15.19
CA ASP A 552 -16.84 3.29 -15.13
C ASP A 552 -16.05 2.66 -16.29
N LYS A 553 -16.37 1.42 -16.67
CA LYS A 553 -15.75 0.75 -17.82
C LYS A 553 -16.06 1.47 -19.12
N ASN A 554 -17.33 1.80 -19.36
CA ASN A 554 -17.73 2.55 -20.55
C ASN A 554 -17.02 3.91 -20.60
N THR A 555 -16.92 4.61 -19.47
CA THR A 555 -16.16 5.87 -19.37
C THR A 555 -14.69 5.68 -19.73
N SER A 556 -14.05 4.59 -19.29
CA SER A 556 -12.65 4.28 -19.60
C SER A 556 -12.40 3.88 -21.06
N GLU A 557 -13.43 3.43 -21.78
CA GLU A 557 -13.34 3.04 -23.19
C GLU A 557 -13.53 4.24 -24.15
N ILE A 558 -14.11 5.35 -23.68
CA ILE A 558 -14.28 6.57 -24.47
C ILE A 558 -12.97 7.37 -24.46
N PRO A 559 -12.39 7.72 -25.62
CA PRO A 559 -11.21 8.59 -25.68
C PRO A 559 -11.46 9.94 -24.98
N GLY A 560 -10.63 10.29 -23.98
CA GLY A 560 -10.82 11.50 -23.16
C GLY A 560 -11.90 11.37 -22.07
N GLY A 561 -12.56 10.20 -21.97
CA GLY A 561 -13.65 9.97 -21.03
C GLY A 561 -13.21 9.98 -19.58
N ILE A 562 -11.99 9.50 -19.29
CA ILE A 562 -11.42 9.47 -17.94
C ILE A 562 -11.13 10.90 -17.44
N GLU A 563 -10.52 11.72 -18.27
CA GLU A 563 -10.12 13.09 -17.94
C GLU A 563 -11.33 14.02 -17.77
N SER A 564 -12.41 13.73 -18.48
CA SER A 564 -13.67 14.50 -18.43
C SER A 564 -14.71 13.91 -17.45
N ALA A 565 -14.38 12.80 -16.77
CA ALA A 565 -15.32 12.15 -15.87
C ALA A 565 -15.60 13.00 -14.62
N GLU A 566 -16.87 13.34 -14.41
CA GLU A 566 -17.34 13.90 -13.15
C GLU A 566 -17.71 12.76 -12.19
N CYS A 567 -16.81 12.42 -11.28
CA CYS A 567 -17.07 11.34 -10.32
C CYS A 567 -17.81 11.81 -9.08
N MET A 568 -18.41 10.85 -8.37
CA MET A 568 -19.13 11.09 -7.13
C MET A 568 -18.25 11.80 -6.09
N ASP A 569 -18.82 12.77 -5.37
CA ASP A 569 -18.15 13.61 -4.37
C ASP A 569 -16.86 14.31 -4.87
N LEU A 570 -16.81 14.70 -6.16
CA LEU A 570 -15.72 15.50 -6.74
C LEU A 570 -14.36 14.80 -6.70
N TYR A 571 -14.38 13.48 -6.77
CA TYR A 571 -13.17 12.73 -7.05
C TYR A 571 -12.84 12.83 -8.54
N SER A 572 -11.55 12.69 -8.88
CA SER A 572 -11.21 12.29 -10.24
C SER A 572 -11.53 10.81 -10.43
N PHE A 573 -11.51 10.35 -11.68
CA PHE A 573 -11.64 8.93 -11.98
C PHE A 573 -10.58 8.10 -11.24
N TYR A 574 -9.41 8.69 -10.96
CA TYR A 574 -8.27 7.99 -10.38
C TYR A 574 -8.30 7.86 -8.86
N ASP A 575 -9.07 8.68 -8.18
CA ASP A 575 -9.02 8.78 -6.72
C ASP A 575 -10.08 7.93 -6.01
N ALA A 576 -11.07 7.42 -6.75
CA ALA A 576 -12.14 6.62 -6.18
C ALA A 576 -12.71 5.58 -7.15
N ALA A 577 -13.24 4.50 -6.58
CA ALA A 577 -14.05 3.52 -7.27
C ALA A 577 -15.34 3.20 -6.48
N PRO A 578 -16.51 3.20 -7.13
CA PRO A 578 -16.73 3.59 -8.52
C PRO A 578 -16.62 5.11 -8.68
N CYS A 579 -16.34 5.57 -9.90
CA CYS A 579 -16.45 6.97 -10.28
C CYS A 579 -17.94 7.35 -10.42
N SER A 580 -18.72 6.52 -11.11
CA SER A 580 -20.12 6.76 -11.40
C SER A 580 -21.04 6.42 -10.23
N LYS A 581 -21.99 7.33 -9.94
CA LYS A 581 -23.06 7.07 -8.97
C LYS A 581 -23.95 5.88 -9.36
N TYR A 582 -24.07 5.59 -10.65
CA TYR A 582 -24.87 4.46 -11.15
C TYR A 582 -24.25 3.10 -10.81
N ASP A 583 -22.92 3.05 -10.67
CA ASP A 583 -22.18 1.88 -10.24
C ASP A 583 -22.07 1.79 -8.71
N SER A 584 -22.66 2.74 -7.98
CA SER A 584 -22.60 2.87 -6.53
C SER A 584 -23.95 2.49 -5.88
N PRO A 585 -24.28 1.18 -5.74
CA PRO A 585 -25.53 0.77 -5.11
C PRO A 585 -25.64 1.35 -3.69
N TYR A 586 -26.84 1.81 -3.32
CA TYR A 586 -27.13 2.26 -1.96
C TYR A 586 -27.69 1.10 -1.14
N LEU A 587 -27.10 0.85 0.03
CA LEU A 587 -27.59 -0.13 1.00
C LEU A 587 -28.08 0.57 2.26
N GLN A 588 -29.30 0.26 2.70
CA GLN A 588 -29.82 0.79 3.96
C GLN A 588 -28.91 0.36 5.12
N GLY A 589 -28.26 1.35 5.74
CA GLY A 589 -27.33 1.17 6.85
C GLY A 589 -25.85 1.14 6.47
N LEU A 590 -25.46 0.83 5.22
CA LEU A 590 -24.05 0.98 4.76
C LEU A 590 -23.84 2.23 3.90
N GLY A 591 -24.87 2.77 3.26
CA GLY A 591 -24.75 3.89 2.33
C GLY A 591 -24.36 3.44 0.91
N GLU A 592 -23.99 4.41 0.09
CA GLU A 592 -23.53 4.22 -1.30
C GLU A 592 -22.18 3.48 -1.34
N TYR A 593 -22.02 2.51 -2.22
CA TYR A 593 -20.76 1.76 -2.40
C TYR A 593 -19.61 2.66 -2.88
N LYS A 594 -18.53 2.79 -2.11
CA LYS A 594 -17.42 3.67 -2.47
C LYS A 594 -16.13 3.34 -1.75
N TYR A 595 -15.04 3.32 -2.50
CA TYR A 595 -13.66 3.17 -2.05
C TYR A 595 -12.82 4.35 -2.53
N GLU A 596 -11.97 4.84 -1.65
CA GLU A 596 -10.96 5.85 -1.97
C GLU A 596 -9.63 5.15 -2.25
N TYR A 597 -8.89 5.71 -3.19
CA TYR A 597 -7.58 5.24 -3.61
C TYR A 597 -6.48 6.16 -3.08
N GLN A 598 -5.24 5.76 -3.32
CA GLN A 598 -4.07 6.56 -3.00
C GLN A 598 -4.14 7.88 -3.79
N HIS A 599 -3.94 9.00 -3.10
CA HIS A 599 -3.96 10.36 -3.68
C HIS A 599 -2.74 10.69 -4.52
N ASP A 600 -2.04 9.66 -4.98
CA ASP A 600 -0.93 9.81 -5.89
C ASP A 600 -1.44 9.86 -7.34
N GLY A 601 -2.68 9.48 -7.64
CA GLY A 601 -3.25 9.38 -9.01
C GLY A 601 -2.98 8.04 -9.69
N SER A 602 -2.51 7.03 -8.94
CA SER A 602 -2.15 5.71 -9.49
C SER A 602 -3.34 4.79 -9.73
N GLU A 603 -4.54 5.15 -9.24
CA GLU A 603 -5.69 4.24 -9.11
C GLU A 603 -5.47 3.06 -8.16
N ARG A 604 -4.41 3.07 -7.35
CA ARG A 604 -4.15 1.98 -6.40
C ARG A 604 -5.00 2.16 -5.17
N GLY A 605 -5.75 1.13 -4.80
CA GLY A 605 -6.32 1.07 -3.46
C GLY A 605 -5.26 0.75 -2.41
N PHE A 606 -5.70 0.58 -1.17
CA PHE A 606 -4.80 0.32 -0.04
C PHE A 606 -4.64 -1.18 0.18
N SER A 607 -3.46 -1.61 0.64
CA SER A 607 -3.22 -3.03 0.95
C SER A 607 -4.02 -3.51 2.16
N SER A 608 -4.45 -2.59 3.01
CA SER A 608 -5.28 -2.84 4.19
C SER A 608 -6.01 -1.58 4.67
N ILE A 609 -6.98 -1.75 5.57
CA ILE A 609 -7.70 -0.64 6.21
C ILE A 609 -6.80 0.24 7.10
N ILE A 610 -5.73 -0.32 7.69
CA ILE A 610 -4.78 0.47 8.49
C ILE A 610 -3.90 1.37 7.62
N ASP A 611 -3.60 0.97 6.38
CA ASP A 611 -2.87 1.84 5.43
C ASP A 611 -3.78 2.98 4.94
N LEU A 612 -5.06 2.69 4.66
CA LEU A 612 -6.04 3.74 4.38
C LEU A 612 -6.11 4.73 5.53
N ARG A 613 -6.19 4.23 6.77
CA ARG A 613 -6.24 5.06 7.97
C ARG A 613 -5.01 5.94 8.12
N ARG A 614 -3.81 5.39 7.93
CA ARG A 614 -2.57 6.16 7.93
C ARG A 614 -2.65 7.36 7.00
N GLU A 615 -3.01 7.13 5.73
CA GLU A 615 -3.16 8.23 4.76
C GLU A 615 -4.28 9.19 5.14
N LYS A 616 -5.38 8.70 5.71
CA LYS A 616 -6.49 9.54 6.19
C LYS A 616 -6.03 10.52 7.26
N VAL A 617 -5.29 10.03 8.25
CA VAL A 617 -4.74 10.87 9.31
C VAL A 617 -3.82 11.92 8.72
N LEU A 618 -2.87 11.53 7.86
CA LEU A 618 -1.94 12.46 7.21
C LEU A 618 -2.68 13.54 6.39
N ASN A 619 -3.67 13.15 5.58
CA ASN A 619 -4.45 14.10 4.80
C ASN A 619 -5.32 15.03 5.66
N HIS A 620 -5.91 14.53 6.75
CA HIS A 620 -6.68 15.40 7.64
C HIS A 620 -5.77 16.41 8.36
N LEU A 621 -4.57 15.98 8.77
CA LEU A 621 -3.57 16.87 9.37
C LEU A 621 -3.05 17.90 8.36
N SER A 622 -2.91 17.55 7.07
CA SER A 622 -2.44 18.51 6.05
C SER A 622 -3.39 19.69 5.82
N VAL A 623 -4.67 19.56 6.19
CA VAL A 623 -5.66 20.65 6.11
C VAL A 623 -5.25 21.85 6.97
N ALA A 624 -4.41 21.65 8.00
CA ALA A 624 -3.82 22.74 8.78
C ALA A 624 -3.03 23.74 7.92
N ASN A 625 -2.46 23.28 6.81
CA ASN A 625 -1.66 24.09 5.89
C ASN A 625 -2.45 24.62 4.68
N PHE A 626 -3.74 24.30 4.57
CA PHE A 626 -4.56 24.85 3.49
C PHE A 626 -4.80 26.33 3.74
N ARG A 627 -4.69 27.15 2.70
CA ARG A 627 -4.86 28.61 2.78
C ARG A 627 -6.24 29.01 3.26
N GLY A 628 -7.26 28.18 3.02
CA GLY A 628 -8.61 28.41 3.53
C GLY A 628 -8.75 28.23 5.06
N THR A 629 -7.83 27.51 5.68
CA THR A 629 -7.82 27.18 7.11
C THR A 629 -7.14 28.28 7.90
N ARG A 630 -7.92 29.03 8.68
CA ARG A 630 -7.40 30.03 9.63
C ARG A 630 -6.85 29.38 10.90
N ALA A 631 -7.54 28.36 11.40
CA ALA A 631 -7.15 27.61 12.59
C ALA A 631 -7.55 26.14 12.43
N PHE A 632 -6.69 25.25 12.92
CA PHE A 632 -6.88 23.81 12.84
C PHE A 632 -6.82 23.20 14.24
N LEU A 633 -7.87 22.46 14.61
CA LEU A 633 -8.07 21.94 15.96
C LEU A 633 -8.30 20.41 15.91
N PRO A 634 -7.24 19.60 16.07
CA PRO A 634 -7.37 18.15 16.15
C PRO A 634 -7.83 17.72 17.55
N TYR A 635 -8.81 16.82 17.62
CA TYR A 635 -9.28 16.24 18.88
C TYR A 635 -9.45 14.73 18.79
N ARG A 636 -9.13 14.07 19.91
CA ARG A 636 -9.49 12.67 20.15
C ARG A 636 -10.94 12.59 20.61
N PHE A 637 -11.69 11.65 20.05
CA PHE A 637 -13.08 11.40 20.41
C PHE A 637 -13.21 11.04 21.89
N GLU A 638 -12.28 10.24 22.39
CA GLU A 638 -12.21 9.75 23.76
C GLU A 638 -12.09 10.91 24.76
N ASP A 639 -11.23 11.89 24.50
CA ASP A 639 -11.04 13.06 25.38
C ASP A 639 -12.32 13.87 25.53
N LEU A 640 -13.02 14.13 24.42
CA LEU A 640 -14.28 14.87 24.46
C LEU A 640 -15.40 14.07 25.10
N ASN A 641 -15.38 12.74 24.93
CA ASN A 641 -16.37 11.86 25.52
C ASN A 641 -16.17 11.71 27.04
N GLU A 642 -14.93 11.65 27.52
CA GLU A 642 -14.59 11.47 28.94
C GLU A 642 -14.62 12.79 29.71
N ASN A 643 -13.93 13.82 29.21
CA ASN A 643 -13.74 15.09 29.90
C ASN A 643 -14.81 16.13 29.53
N GLY A 644 -15.64 15.84 28.54
CA GLY A 644 -16.64 16.78 28.03
C GLY A 644 -16.05 17.77 27.01
N THR A 645 -16.87 18.73 26.60
CA THR A 645 -16.55 19.64 25.48
C THR A 645 -15.96 20.99 25.91
N GLY A 646 -15.57 21.15 27.18
CA GLY A 646 -15.08 22.43 27.72
C GLY A 646 -13.85 22.97 26.99
N VAL A 647 -12.85 22.12 26.79
CA VAL A 647 -11.62 22.47 26.04
C VAL A 647 -11.94 22.82 24.59
N LEU A 648 -12.78 22.02 23.92
CA LEU A 648 -13.23 22.30 22.55
C LEU A 648 -13.91 23.66 22.45
N ILE A 649 -14.88 23.95 23.33
CA ILE A 649 -15.59 25.24 23.30
C ILE A 649 -14.61 26.40 23.50
N LYS A 650 -13.71 26.30 24.48
CA LYS A 650 -12.71 27.36 24.72
C LYS A 650 -11.83 27.61 23.49
N SER A 651 -11.27 26.57 22.88
CA SER A 651 -10.45 26.70 21.67
C SER A 651 -11.24 27.24 20.48
N MET A 652 -12.53 26.88 20.36
CA MET A 652 -13.41 27.44 19.34
C MET A 652 -13.68 28.93 19.57
N GLU A 653 -13.91 29.37 20.81
CA GLU A 653 -14.08 30.79 21.12
C GLU A 653 -12.83 31.60 20.79
N GLU A 654 -11.64 31.07 21.13
CA GLU A 654 -10.35 31.69 20.83
C GLU A 654 -10.10 31.78 19.32
N ALA A 655 -10.34 30.69 18.58
CA ALA A 655 -10.08 30.63 17.14
C ALA A 655 -11.06 31.49 16.32
N THR A 656 -12.33 31.55 16.73
CA THR A 656 -13.38 32.28 16.02
C THR A 656 -13.52 33.74 16.48
N GLY A 657 -13.07 34.07 17.69
CA GLY A 657 -13.37 35.34 18.36
C GLY A 657 -14.83 35.48 18.82
N MET A 658 -15.62 34.40 18.73
CA MET A 658 -17.05 34.39 19.11
C MET A 658 -17.23 33.74 20.47
N LYS A 659 -18.22 34.20 21.25
CA LYS A 659 -18.63 33.51 22.48
C LYS A 659 -19.65 32.42 22.19
N ALA A 660 -19.46 31.25 22.80
CA ALA A 660 -20.40 30.15 22.68
C ALA A 660 -21.70 30.48 23.43
N ARG A 661 -22.84 30.17 22.81
CA ARG A 661 -24.19 30.33 23.38
C ARG A 661 -24.63 29.13 24.22
N CYS A 662 -23.80 28.10 24.26
CA CYS A 662 -24.08 26.84 24.95
C CYS A 662 -23.09 26.65 26.11
N ASN A 663 -23.48 25.82 27.08
CA ASN A 663 -22.54 25.33 28.07
C ASN A 663 -21.76 24.13 27.52
N ALA A 664 -20.54 23.97 28.01
CA ALA A 664 -19.78 22.74 27.85
C ALA A 664 -20.60 21.55 28.35
N THR A 665 -20.60 20.45 27.60
CA THR A 665 -21.20 19.20 28.05
C THR A 665 -20.28 18.55 29.09
N VAL A 666 -20.87 18.00 30.15
CA VAL A 666 -20.15 17.17 31.12
C VAL A 666 -20.01 15.78 30.48
N GLY A 667 -18.78 15.26 30.42
CA GLY A 667 -18.40 14.05 29.67
C GLY A 667 -19.49 12.97 29.59
N LYS A 668 -19.86 12.66 28.34
CA LYS A 668 -20.63 11.51 27.81
C LYS A 668 -21.32 11.99 26.54
N ALA A 669 -20.86 11.50 25.39
CA ALA A 669 -21.56 11.72 24.13
C ALA A 669 -23.04 11.32 24.30
N PRO A 670 -24.01 12.17 23.92
CA PRO A 670 -25.41 11.90 24.14
C PRO A 670 -25.78 10.59 23.46
N ARG A 671 -26.11 9.58 24.27
CA ARG A 671 -26.66 8.31 23.79
C ARG A 671 -28.00 8.64 23.15
N ARG A 672 -28.03 8.84 21.82
CA ARG A 672 -29.29 9.02 21.08
C ARG A 672 -30.18 7.83 21.45
N ARG A 673 -31.27 8.08 22.18
CA ARG A 673 -32.37 7.14 22.45
C ARG A 673 -33.12 6.80 21.16
N ARG A 674 -32.43 6.29 20.14
CA ARG A 674 -33.11 5.71 18.97
C ARG A 674 -33.45 4.26 19.32
N LEU A 675 -34.75 4.03 19.53
CA LEU A 675 -35.52 2.77 19.46
C LEU A 675 -34.72 1.47 19.48
N ASP A 676 -34.77 0.77 20.63
CA ASP A 676 -34.64 -0.67 20.91
C ASP A 676 -33.53 -1.54 20.31
N VAL A 677 -32.72 -1.06 19.37
CA VAL A 677 -31.49 -1.74 18.96
C VAL A 677 -30.37 -1.13 19.77
N LYS A 678 -30.03 -1.74 20.91
CA LYS A 678 -28.79 -1.45 21.66
C LYS A 678 -27.63 -1.44 20.65
N LYS A 679 -27.20 -0.27 20.17
CA LYS A 679 -26.06 -0.16 19.26
C LYS A 679 -24.83 -0.59 20.06
N ALA A 680 -24.44 -1.85 19.86
CA ALA A 680 -23.32 -2.54 20.50
C ALA A 680 -21.98 -1.78 20.32
N ILE A 681 -21.91 -0.85 19.35
CA ILE A 681 -20.72 -0.06 19.00
C ILE A 681 -20.21 0.86 20.12
N THR A 682 -21.08 1.21 21.08
CA THR A 682 -20.68 2.05 22.24
C THR A 682 -20.42 1.22 23.50
N GLN A 683 -20.73 -0.07 23.49
CA GLN A 683 -20.30 -0.96 24.55
C GLN A 683 -18.93 -1.46 24.12
N HIS A 684 -17.88 -1.01 24.80
CA HIS A 684 -16.52 -1.51 24.61
C HIS A 684 -16.52 -3.00 24.93
N ARG A 685 -16.81 -3.82 23.92
CA ARG A 685 -16.53 -5.24 24.01
C ARG A 685 -15.02 -5.35 24.16
N GLU A 686 -14.60 -6.19 25.11
CA GLU A 686 -13.18 -6.50 25.24
C GLU A 686 -12.66 -6.98 23.89
N LEU A 687 -11.64 -6.29 23.38
CA LEU A 687 -11.05 -6.61 22.09
C LEU A 687 -10.18 -7.87 22.24
N PRO A 688 -10.16 -8.77 21.24
CA PRO A 688 -9.31 -9.95 21.30
C PRO A 688 -7.83 -9.57 21.52
N LYS A 689 -7.13 -10.29 22.42
CA LYS A 689 -5.72 -9.99 22.75
C LYS A 689 -4.79 -10.15 21.53
N ASP A 690 -5.09 -11.10 20.66
CA ASP A 690 -4.37 -11.31 19.40
C ASP A 690 -4.62 -10.17 18.40
N PHE A 691 -5.82 -9.60 18.37
CA PHE A 691 -6.11 -8.38 17.61
C PHE A 691 -5.31 -7.18 18.12
N ILE A 692 -5.27 -6.94 19.45
CA ILE A 692 -4.48 -5.85 20.04
C ILE A 692 -3.01 -5.99 19.65
N LYS A 693 -2.44 -7.18 19.89
CA LYS A 693 -1.04 -7.48 19.52
C LYS A 693 -0.76 -7.28 18.03
N TRP A 694 -1.73 -7.61 17.17
CA TRP A 694 -1.62 -7.36 15.74
C TRP A 694 -1.61 -5.86 15.46
N MET A 695 -2.54 -5.10 16.02
CA MET A 695 -2.60 -3.64 15.85
C MET A 695 -1.31 -2.95 16.35
N ASP A 696 -0.76 -3.35 17.50
CA ASP A 696 0.50 -2.82 18.05
C ASP A 696 1.69 -2.98 17.11
N ARG A 697 1.63 -4.02 16.28
CA ARG A 697 2.70 -4.38 15.36
C ARG A 697 2.59 -3.67 14.02
N PHE A 698 1.38 -3.50 13.50
CA PHE A 698 1.17 -3.12 12.09
C PHE A 698 0.64 -1.71 11.87
N VAL A 699 -0.01 -1.13 12.87
CA VAL A 699 -0.41 0.28 12.80
C VAL A 699 0.84 1.15 12.73
N ASP A 700 0.79 2.20 11.91
CA ASP A 700 1.84 3.21 11.86
C ASP A 700 1.74 4.11 13.11
N TRP A 701 2.42 3.70 14.17
CA TRP A 701 2.42 4.42 15.44
C TRP A 701 3.14 5.76 15.40
N GLU A 702 4.01 5.98 14.41
CA GLU A 702 4.59 7.31 14.19
C GLU A 702 3.47 8.29 13.79
N VAL A 703 2.63 7.90 12.82
CA VAL A 703 1.49 8.71 12.37
C VAL A 703 0.41 8.83 13.46
N GLU A 704 0.05 7.74 14.15
CA GLU A 704 -0.96 7.79 15.22
C GLU A 704 -0.51 8.65 16.42
N SER A 705 0.78 8.67 16.74
CA SER A 705 1.30 9.52 17.83
C SER A 705 1.12 11.02 17.56
N ARG A 706 1.09 11.44 16.28
CA ARG A 706 0.82 12.83 15.88
C ARG A 706 -0.59 13.31 16.24
N ILE A 707 -1.52 12.38 16.45
CA ILE A 707 -2.89 12.65 16.91
C ILE A 707 -3.12 12.12 18.34
N GLY A 708 -2.04 11.83 19.07
CA GLY A 708 -2.05 11.50 20.49
C GLY A 708 -2.47 10.07 20.82
N TYR A 709 -2.39 9.11 19.89
CA TYR A 709 -2.59 7.70 20.20
C TYR A 709 -1.26 6.95 20.29
N PHE A 710 -1.23 5.97 21.20
CA PHE A 710 -0.06 5.15 21.47
C PHE A 710 -0.47 3.68 21.56
N LYS A 711 0.51 2.78 21.46
CA LYS A 711 0.30 1.34 21.65
C LYS A 711 -0.33 1.08 23.02
N ARG A 712 -1.23 0.10 23.10
CA ARG A 712 -1.71 -0.42 24.38
C ARG A 712 -0.62 -1.32 24.97
N GLU A 713 -0.28 -1.10 26.22
CA GLU A 713 0.71 -1.90 26.96
C GLU A 713 0.17 -3.28 27.36
#